data_AF-A0AAV3VRJ2-F1
#
_entry.id   AF-A0AAV3VRJ2-F1
#
_cell.length_a   1.000
_cell.length_b   1.000
_cell.length_c   1.000
_cell.angle_alpha   90.00
_cell.angle_beta   90.00
_cell.angle_gamma   90.00
#
_symmetry.space_group_name_H-M   'P 1'
#
loop_
_entity.id
_entity.type
_entity.pdbx_description
1 polymer ?
#
loop_
_entity_poly.entity_id
_entity_poly.type
_entity_poly.pdbx_seq_one_letter_code
_entity_poly.pdbx_strand_id
1 'polypeptide(L)'
;MVRKKEGSSLVTVAIISFVLITVATAMVSMTVGDYKMRMTESTRIKNLYSSESGLDVAYDILVKTFDAATIYGTKQTEIYKTSPDITAIDDEIKSIRKDDSIHNKDEQIKSLEAQKNEMLDSYFKRIFYTFIDGGDLQESSAPNNENELRKSIKGLKYVAVDSNGNESYEGVSINTENTSAIDLFVGGQTVNDDDGIGYEEVPANLQNGKEYSSRNYTIKITSQYSTEDTNGTTKRKLQTIYNLLVPDYKDVAFSERNTELPKYTFMNDKAIIVGKNINVDNANFSVKGNIYVEGDGYEDLDGNEESRAYDKYIGGVVLNADSNKDIVFNGDVITGKTFNIRNNVNATINGNLYAMNVYAGNERADDPHSMNSTLDVKEVDGNGGEVVVDNDMTLKADNTDITIDKFYGVNDKNIKYNDQTGIDGTNKTDKPLGRTSSCIIVNGNENSNIKINKEAYIMGVAHINTTNVYNTGESVGVKDNYIAYSIPEEDDDSFKEEKFKDKSSDTDESLQLLDEDNVIKKSNHFVKYWGDKLELDNAGGIYLPIKTPDHPERNTYALGAIVYLYKDGTSEAEAKVLGSSYRLNNIPTIVSDKQKEFASKVYNVGGKNLTEDQKNSLYESLGNNKDKVSELMNIDGVNDEYKNKNKIFFKEFDDSSDEAPDEESNNEKAIFSDKNIIIQSSNKDEIVKDGEDIIISVNSNNTLNAFIATSGDVTINGNVEIKGNIIAEGNMNIGGGSEQKSIQYDNELSNRIQAAHVDLFDSVFGHMRDDSSENPSGGNTSNLVVEYDLNKFIKNTLWKIIK
;
A
#
# COMPACT_ATOMS: atom_id res chain seq x y z
N MET A 1 -26.20 3.78 -112.07
CA MET A 1 -25.08 4.27 -111.24
C MET A 1 -25.67 4.81 -109.93
N VAL A 2 -25.87 3.94 -108.92
CA VAL A 2 -26.45 4.37 -107.63
C VAL A 2 -25.31 4.89 -106.76
N ARG A 3 -25.25 6.21 -106.60
CA ARG A 3 -24.31 6.88 -105.71
C ARG A 3 -24.56 6.41 -104.27
N LYS A 4 -23.53 5.82 -103.65
CA LYS A 4 -23.52 5.40 -102.24
C LYS A 4 -23.94 6.59 -101.36
N LYS A 5 -24.99 6.41 -100.54
CA LYS A 5 -25.44 7.41 -99.57
C LYS A 5 -24.47 7.43 -98.39
N GLU A 6 -23.38 8.18 -98.51
CA GLU A 6 -22.39 8.39 -97.45
C GLU A 6 -22.97 9.09 -96.20
N GLY A 7 -24.21 9.60 -96.26
CA GLY A 7 -24.92 10.18 -95.11
C GLY A 7 -25.43 9.16 -94.08
N SER A 8 -25.61 7.88 -94.41
CA SER A 8 -26.14 6.88 -93.45
C SER A 8 -25.17 6.60 -92.31
N SER A 9 -23.86 6.57 -92.58
CA SER A 9 -22.84 6.37 -91.55
C SER A 9 -22.73 7.58 -90.63
N LEU A 10 -22.81 8.80 -91.17
CA LEU A 10 -22.80 10.03 -90.37
C LEU A 10 -24.01 10.12 -89.43
N VAL A 11 -25.22 9.78 -89.92
CA VAL A 11 -26.44 9.75 -89.10
C VAL A 11 -26.35 8.68 -88.01
N THR A 12 -25.80 7.50 -88.33
CA THR A 12 -25.61 6.42 -87.34
C THR A 12 -24.61 6.83 -86.27
N VAL A 13 -23.49 7.46 -86.65
CA VAL A 13 -22.51 8.00 -85.69
C VAL A 13 -23.13 9.10 -84.83
N ALA A 14 -23.93 10.00 -85.40
CA ALA A 14 -24.62 11.04 -84.64
C ALA A 14 -25.60 10.45 -83.61
N ILE A 15 -26.38 9.43 -83.99
CA ILE A 15 -27.30 8.74 -83.08
C ILE A 15 -26.54 8.04 -81.95
N ILE A 16 -25.46 7.30 -82.27
CA ILE A 16 -24.62 6.65 -81.25
C ILE A 16 -24.00 7.68 -80.31
N SER A 17 -23.50 8.80 -80.85
CA SER A 17 -22.97 9.91 -80.04
C SER A 17 -24.03 10.54 -79.13
N PHE A 18 -25.27 10.74 -79.59
CA PHE A 18 -26.34 11.26 -78.74
C PHE A 18 -26.73 10.30 -77.62
N VAL A 19 -26.76 8.99 -77.90
CA VAL A 19 -27.00 7.97 -76.88
C VAL A 19 -25.86 7.96 -75.87
N LEU A 20 -24.60 7.99 -76.32
CA LEU A 20 -23.42 8.05 -75.45
C LEU A 20 -23.41 9.31 -74.58
N ILE A 21 -23.73 10.48 -75.14
CA ILE A 21 -23.81 11.74 -74.39
C ILE A 21 -24.91 11.65 -73.34
N THR A 22 -26.09 11.12 -73.69
CA THR A 22 -27.22 11.02 -72.77
C THR A 22 -26.91 10.06 -71.61
N VAL A 23 -26.29 8.91 -71.90
CA VAL A 23 -25.85 7.95 -70.87
C VAL A 23 -24.73 8.55 -70.02
N ALA A 24 -23.75 9.23 -70.62
CA ALA A 24 -22.68 9.90 -69.90
C ALA A 24 -23.21 11.02 -68.97
N THR A 25 -24.14 11.85 -69.46
CA THR A 25 -24.80 12.88 -68.65
C THR A 25 -25.60 12.25 -67.52
N ALA A 26 -26.35 11.17 -67.76
CA ALA A 26 -27.09 10.47 -66.72
C ALA A 26 -26.17 9.89 -65.63
N MET A 27 -25.04 9.29 -66.02
CA MET A 27 -24.04 8.77 -65.08
C MET A 27 -23.40 9.90 -64.24
N VAL A 28 -23.06 11.04 -64.86
CA VAL A 28 -22.53 12.21 -64.14
C VAL A 28 -23.58 12.79 -63.20
N SER A 29 -24.84 12.92 -63.62
CA SER A 29 -25.93 13.40 -62.77
C SER A 29 -26.18 12.47 -61.57
N MET A 30 -26.13 11.15 -61.76
CA MET A 30 -26.23 10.18 -60.66
C MET A 30 -25.04 10.29 -59.70
N THR A 31 -23.83 10.44 -60.22
CA THR A 31 -22.60 10.59 -59.40
C THR A 31 -22.63 11.89 -58.60
N VAL A 32 -23.05 13.00 -59.21
CA VAL A 32 -23.23 14.29 -58.52
C VAL A 32 -24.34 14.21 -57.47
N GLY A 33 -25.43 13.48 -57.75
CA GLY A 33 -26.48 13.19 -56.78
C GLY A 33 -25.99 12.40 -55.58
N ASP A 34 -25.25 11.31 -55.80
CA ASP A 34 -24.66 10.48 -54.74
C ASP A 34 -23.64 11.28 -53.91
N TYR A 35 -22.78 12.08 -54.57
CA TYR A 35 -21.84 12.96 -53.88
C TYR A 35 -22.54 13.98 -52.99
N LYS A 36 -23.60 14.65 -53.49
CA LYS A 36 -24.40 15.58 -52.69
C LYS A 36 -25.06 14.89 -51.50
N MET A 37 -25.64 13.71 -51.71
CA MET A 37 -26.27 12.94 -50.63
C MET A 37 -25.26 12.53 -49.55
N ARG A 38 -24.07 12.05 -49.95
CA ARG A 38 -22.98 11.72 -49.02
C ARG A 38 -22.48 12.94 -48.26
N MET A 39 -22.34 14.08 -48.93
CA MET A 39 -21.93 15.33 -48.27
C MET A 39 -22.98 15.78 -47.25
N THR A 40 -24.27 15.73 -47.59
CA THR A 40 -25.36 16.04 -46.65
C THR A 40 -25.38 15.08 -45.46
N GLU A 41 -25.21 13.77 -45.68
CA GLU A 41 -25.10 12.79 -44.58
C GLU A 41 -23.84 13.02 -43.73
N SER A 42 -22.71 13.36 -44.34
CA SER A 42 -21.48 13.72 -43.63
C SER A 42 -21.67 14.97 -42.76
N THR A 43 -22.27 16.04 -43.30
CA THR A 43 -22.61 17.24 -42.53
C THR A 43 -23.63 16.92 -41.43
N ARG A 44 -24.59 16.03 -41.68
CA ARG A 44 -25.56 15.57 -40.68
C ARG A 44 -24.90 14.83 -39.52
N ILE A 45 -23.93 13.97 -39.78
CA ILE A 45 -23.16 13.23 -38.77
C ILE A 45 -22.25 14.20 -38.01
N LYS A 46 -21.56 15.10 -38.72
CA LYS A 46 -20.76 16.16 -38.10
C LYS A 46 -21.59 16.97 -37.10
N ASN A 47 -22.77 17.42 -37.50
CA ASN A 47 -23.63 18.24 -36.66
C ASN A 47 -24.21 17.46 -35.47
N LEU A 48 -24.32 16.13 -35.59
CA LEU A 48 -24.70 15.26 -34.48
C LEU A 48 -23.59 15.26 -33.41
N TYR A 49 -22.35 14.98 -33.81
CA TYR A 49 -21.20 15.01 -32.90
C TYR A 49 -20.97 16.40 -32.30
N SER A 50 -21.12 17.48 -33.09
CA SER A 50 -21.00 18.85 -32.57
C SER A 50 -22.12 19.22 -31.58
N SER A 51 -23.32 18.67 -31.74
CA SER A 51 -24.41 18.84 -30.75
C SER A 51 -24.17 17.98 -29.51
N GLU A 52 -23.52 16.82 -29.64
CA GLU A 52 -23.13 15.96 -28.52
C GLU A 52 -22.06 16.64 -27.67
N SER A 53 -21.01 17.20 -28.30
CA SER A 53 -20.00 18.00 -27.60
C SER A 53 -20.61 19.20 -26.87
N GLY A 54 -21.71 19.76 -27.37
CA GLY A 54 -22.43 20.81 -26.66
C GLY A 54 -23.10 20.32 -25.36
N LEU A 55 -23.58 19.08 -25.32
CA LEU A 55 -24.10 18.48 -24.08
C LEU A 55 -22.98 18.20 -23.07
N ASP A 56 -21.79 17.80 -23.54
CA ASP A 56 -20.60 17.62 -22.70
C ASP A 56 -20.14 18.95 -22.08
N VAL A 57 -20.13 20.03 -22.88
CA VAL A 57 -19.85 21.39 -22.37
C VAL A 57 -20.90 21.81 -21.33
N ALA A 58 -22.16 21.47 -21.54
CA ALA A 58 -23.20 21.77 -20.56
C ALA A 58 -22.97 21.00 -19.25
N TYR A 59 -22.50 19.75 -19.31
CA TYR A 59 -22.12 18.98 -18.13
C TYR A 59 -20.93 19.58 -17.38
N ASP A 60 -19.88 20.01 -18.08
CA ASP A 60 -18.72 20.70 -17.47
C ASP A 60 -19.13 21.99 -16.75
N ILE A 61 -20.05 22.77 -17.34
CA ILE A 61 -20.61 23.97 -16.68
C ILE A 61 -21.37 23.58 -15.42
N LEU A 62 -22.18 22.52 -15.43
CA LEU A 62 -22.93 22.05 -14.26
C LEU A 62 -21.99 21.61 -13.12
N VAL A 63 -20.95 20.84 -13.44
CA VAL A 63 -19.93 20.39 -12.47
C VAL A 63 -19.25 21.60 -11.82
N LYS A 64 -18.75 22.54 -12.61
CA LYS A 64 -18.02 23.69 -12.07
C LYS A 64 -18.90 24.65 -11.28
N THR A 65 -20.15 24.83 -11.69
CA THR A 65 -21.12 25.62 -10.91
C THR A 65 -21.50 24.92 -9.60
N PHE A 66 -21.60 23.58 -9.59
CA PHE A 66 -21.79 22.79 -8.37
C PHE A 66 -20.60 22.92 -7.42
N ASP A 67 -19.38 22.86 -7.94
CA ASP A 67 -18.16 23.04 -7.14
C ASP A 67 -18.10 24.42 -6.49
N ALA A 68 -18.39 25.47 -7.26
CA ALA A 68 -18.47 26.82 -6.75
C ALA A 68 -19.55 27.00 -5.66
N ALA A 69 -20.73 26.42 -5.87
CA ALA A 69 -21.82 26.45 -4.88
C ALA A 69 -21.43 25.74 -3.58
N THR A 70 -20.72 24.61 -3.70
CA THR A 70 -20.26 23.82 -2.56
C THR A 70 -19.19 24.57 -1.76
N ILE A 71 -18.20 25.15 -2.43
CA ILE A 71 -17.15 25.96 -1.80
C ILE A 71 -17.76 27.16 -1.08
N TYR A 72 -18.67 27.88 -1.74
CA TYR A 72 -19.33 29.04 -1.16
C TYR A 72 -20.21 28.66 0.05
N GLY A 73 -21.01 27.59 -0.07
CA GLY A 73 -21.85 27.09 1.00
C GLY A 73 -21.04 26.66 2.23
N THR A 74 -19.92 25.96 2.02
CA THR A 74 -19.04 25.50 3.11
C THR A 74 -18.46 26.67 3.87
N LYS A 75 -17.89 27.66 3.17
CA LYS A 75 -17.31 28.86 3.76
C LYS A 75 -18.31 29.67 4.59
N GLN A 76 -19.52 29.89 4.07
CA GLN A 76 -20.55 30.62 4.84
C GLN A 76 -21.00 29.83 6.07
N THR A 77 -21.01 28.50 5.98
CA THR A 77 -21.35 27.62 7.12
C THR A 77 -20.27 27.65 8.20
N GLU A 78 -18.97 27.73 7.82
CA GLU A 78 -17.88 27.96 8.78
C GLU A 78 -18.02 29.30 9.52
N ILE A 79 -18.38 30.37 8.80
CA ILE A 79 -18.68 31.66 9.44
C ILE A 79 -19.87 31.50 10.40
N TYR A 80 -20.90 30.75 10.01
CA TYR A 80 -22.08 30.49 10.83
C TYR A 80 -21.78 29.67 12.10
N LYS A 81 -20.75 28.80 12.11
CA LYS A 81 -20.30 28.10 13.35
C LYS A 81 -19.88 29.08 14.45
N THR A 82 -19.40 30.28 14.09
CA THR A 82 -19.03 31.32 15.06
C THR A 82 -20.21 32.17 15.54
N SER A 83 -21.42 31.88 15.08
CA SER A 83 -22.62 32.63 15.45
C SER A 83 -23.06 32.35 16.90
N PRO A 84 -23.72 33.34 17.56
CA PRO A 84 -24.20 33.19 18.93
C PRO A 84 -25.06 31.94 19.16
N ASP A 85 -25.83 31.53 18.16
CA ASP A 85 -26.74 30.37 18.24
C ASP A 85 -25.97 29.04 18.35
N ILE A 86 -24.88 28.87 17.58
CA ILE A 86 -24.05 27.67 17.63
C ILE A 86 -23.12 27.69 18.85
N THR A 87 -22.55 28.86 19.19
CA THR A 87 -21.68 28.98 20.37
C THR A 87 -22.44 28.77 21.68
N ALA A 88 -23.73 29.11 21.72
CA ALA A 88 -24.58 28.84 22.88
C ALA A 88 -24.76 27.33 23.12
N ILE A 89 -24.94 26.55 22.05
CA ILE A 89 -25.01 25.08 22.13
C ILE A 89 -23.65 24.52 22.60
N ASP A 90 -22.54 25.03 22.07
CA ASP A 90 -21.20 24.59 22.48
C ASP A 90 -20.90 24.91 23.96
N ASP A 91 -21.36 26.05 24.45
CA ASP A 91 -21.20 26.44 25.86
C ASP A 91 -22.14 25.66 26.78
N GLU A 92 -23.34 25.30 26.31
CA GLU A 92 -24.26 24.40 26.99
C GLU A 92 -23.68 22.98 27.11
N ILE A 93 -23.13 22.43 26.02
CA ILE A 93 -22.40 21.15 26.02
C ILE A 93 -21.22 21.18 27.00
N LYS A 94 -20.42 22.26 27.01
CA LYS A 94 -19.31 22.40 27.98
C LYS A 94 -19.79 22.48 29.42
N SER A 95 -20.95 23.09 29.67
CA SER A 95 -21.53 23.19 31.02
C SER A 95 -22.01 21.83 31.51
N ILE A 96 -22.67 21.04 30.65
CA ILE A 96 -23.14 19.68 30.95
C ILE A 96 -21.96 18.73 31.18
N ARG A 97 -20.90 18.85 30.38
CA ARG A 97 -19.67 18.04 30.56
C ARG A 97 -18.99 18.30 31.91
N LYS A 98 -19.09 19.51 32.47
CA LYS A 98 -18.44 19.91 33.73
C LYS A 98 -19.28 19.67 35.00
N ASP A 99 -20.58 19.44 34.89
CA ASP A 99 -21.47 19.32 36.04
C ASP A 99 -21.74 17.85 36.40
N ASP A 100 -21.03 17.31 37.40
CA ASP A 100 -21.16 15.91 37.88
C ASP A 100 -22.53 15.55 38.48
N SER A 101 -23.45 16.51 38.66
CA SER A 101 -24.78 16.27 39.21
C SER A 101 -25.84 15.86 38.17
N ILE A 102 -25.54 15.98 36.86
CA ILE A 102 -26.48 15.65 35.79
C ILE A 102 -26.44 14.15 35.50
N HIS A 103 -27.60 13.48 35.63
CA HIS A 103 -27.82 12.12 35.12
C HIS A 103 -28.26 12.19 33.65
N ASN A 104 -27.82 11.24 32.82
CA ASN A 104 -28.03 11.18 31.35
C ASN A 104 -27.34 12.30 30.53
N LYS A 105 -26.11 12.67 30.91
CA LYS A 105 -25.31 13.66 30.19
C LYS A 105 -25.17 13.32 28.70
N ASP A 106 -24.97 12.06 28.37
CA ASP A 106 -24.68 11.62 27.01
C ASP A 106 -25.92 11.73 26.09
N GLU A 107 -27.12 11.45 26.59
CA GLU A 107 -28.37 11.64 25.83
C GLU A 107 -28.63 13.13 25.56
N GLN A 108 -28.36 13.99 26.54
CA GLN A 108 -28.55 15.43 26.40
C GLN A 108 -27.53 16.03 25.44
N ILE A 109 -26.25 15.67 25.58
CA ILE A 109 -25.18 16.10 24.66
C ILE A 109 -25.48 15.62 23.24
N LYS A 110 -25.90 14.36 23.06
CA LYS A 110 -26.28 13.82 21.75
C LYS A 110 -27.45 14.58 21.11
N SER A 111 -28.45 14.98 21.91
CA SER A 111 -29.57 15.78 21.39
C SER A 111 -29.13 17.18 20.95
N LEU A 112 -28.19 17.79 21.68
CA LEU A 112 -27.64 19.11 21.38
C LEU A 112 -26.69 19.08 20.18
N GLU A 113 -25.87 18.03 20.05
CA GLU A 113 -24.98 17.81 18.90
C GLU A 113 -25.79 17.50 17.63
N ALA A 114 -26.87 16.71 17.74
CA ALA A 114 -27.80 16.48 16.64
C ALA A 114 -28.47 17.80 16.20
N GLN A 115 -28.92 18.62 17.15
CA GLN A 115 -29.49 19.93 16.89
C GLN A 115 -28.48 20.85 16.18
N LYS A 116 -27.23 20.86 16.64
CA LYS A 116 -26.13 21.63 16.02
C LYS A 116 -25.89 21.20 14.58
N ASN A 117 -25.77 19.89 14.33
CA ASN A 117 -25.51 19.35 13.00
C ASN A 117 -26.67 19.64 12.03
N GLU A 118 -27.91 19.53 12.49
CA GLU A 118 -29.10 19.85 11.71
C GLU A 118 -29.16 21.35 11.36
N MET A 119 -28.77 22.25 12.29
CA MET A 119 -28.70 23.68 12.04
C MET A 119 -27.62 24.04 11.01
N LEU A 120 -26.45 23.40 11.07
CA LEU A 120 -25.37 23.61 10.10
C LEU A 120 -25.75 23.11 8.72
N ASP A 121 -26.33 21.91 8.63
CA ASP A 121 -26.80 21.32 7.37
C ASP A 121 -27.90 22.15 6.71
N SER A 122 -28.87 22.61 7.50
CA SER A 122 -29.96 23.47 7.02
C SER A 122 -29.43 24.82 6.52
N TYR A 123 -28.45 25.39 7.21
CA TYR A 123 -27.82 26.64 6.81
C TYR A 123 -27.04 26.47 5.50
N PHE A 124 -26.22 25.42 5.41
CA PHE A 124 -25.46 25.08 4.21
C PHE A 124 -26.37 24.92 2.99
N LYS A 125 -27.41 24.07 3.08
CA LYS A 125 -28.38 23.84 2.01
C LYS A 125 -29.05 25.13 1.56
N ARG A 126 -29.43 26.00 2.51
CA ARG A 126 -30.01 27.31 2.19
C ARG A 126 -29.06 28.16 1.36
N ILE A 127 -27.80 28.28 1.78
CA ILE A 127 -26.79 29.07 1.04
C ILE A 127 -26.52 28.46 -0.33
N PHE A 128 -26.42 27.13 -0.40
CA PHE A 128 -26.26 26.39 -1.65
C PHE A 128 -27.39 26.70 -2.64
N TYR A 129 -28.66 26.69 -2.18
CA TYR A 129 -29.80 27.07 -3.03
C TYR A 129 -29.76 28.52 -3.47
N THR A 130 -29.43 29.44 -2.56
CA THR A 130 -29.32 30.88 -2.89
C THR A 130 -28.27 31.11 -3.98
N PHE A 131 -27.16 30.36 -3.94
CA PHE A 131 -26.10 30.44 -4.95
C PHE A 131 -26.55 29.90 -6.32
N ILE A 132 -27.29 28.80 -6.35
CA ILE A 132 -27.79 28.19 -7.60
C ILE A 132 -28.94 29.00 -8.22
N ASP A 133 -29.94 29.39 -7.44
CA ASP A 133 -31.18 30.01 -7.95
C ASP A 133 -31.14 31.56 -8.05
N GLY A 134 -30.14 32.21 -7.46
CA GLY A 134 -29.88 33.65 -7.64
C GLY A 134 -30.96 34.60 -7.07
N GLY A 135 -31.65 34.23 -5.98
CA GLY A 135 -32.78 35.00 -5.44
C GLY A 135 -32.71 35.34 -3.96
N ASP A 136 -32.85 36.63 -3.65
CA ASP A 136 -33.25 37.21 -2.36
C ASP A 136 -34.49 36.49 -1.81
N LEU A 137 -34.34 35.79 -0.68
CA LEU A 137 -35.50 35.33 0.09
C LEU A 137 -36.03 36.50 0.92
N GLN A 138 -36.79 37.42 0.32
CA GLN A 138 -37.91 38.09 0.99
C GLN A 138 -39.01 38.54 0.01
N GLU A 139 -40.22 38.47 0.54
CA GLU A 139 -41.51 38.69 -0.09
C GLU A 139 -41.64 39.91 -1.01
N SER A 140 -42.53 39.76 -1.99
CA SER A 140 -43.28 40.80 -2.72
C SER A 140 -42.74 41.29 -4.09
N SER A 141 -43.50 40.88 -5.11
CA SER A 141 -43.88 41.65 -6.30
C SER A 141 -42.80 42.35 -7.15
N ALA A 142 -42.27 41.65 -8.17
CA ALA A 142 -42.07 42.12 -9.57
C ALA A 142 -41.19 41.13 -10.38
N PRO A 143 -41.28 41.10 -11.73
CA PRO A 143 -40.85 39.97 -12.56
C PRO A 143 -39.37 40.02 -13.00
N ASN A 144 -38.85 38.84 -13.35
CA ASN A 144 -37.58 38.53 -14.05
C ASN A 144 -36.28 38.65 -13.22
N ASN A 145 -35.98 37.62 -12.44
CA ASN A 145 -34.60 37.20 -12.16
C ASN A 145 -34.37 35.84 -12.85
N GLU A 146 -33.63 35.81 -13.96
CA GLU A 146 -33.17 34.54 -14.55
C GLU A 146 -32.18 33.86 -13.59
N ASN A 147 -32.46 32.61 -13.23
CA ASN A 147 -31.61 31.70 -12.42
C ASN A 147 -30.14 31.69 -12.90
N GLU A 148 -29.16 31.80 -11.98
CA GLU A 148 -27.73 31.90 -12.32
C GLU A 148 -27.19 30.68 -13.07
N LEU A 149 -27.72 29.48 -12.78
CA LEU A 149 -27.43 28.27 -13.53
C LEU A 149 -27.90 28.39 -14.99
N ARG A 150 -29.05 29.03 -15.22
CA ARG A 150 -29.61 29.26 -16.56
C ARG A 150 -28.77 30.25 -17.36
N LYS A 151 -28.26 31.30 -16.72
CA LYS A 151 -27.33 32.27 -17.33
C LYS A 151 -25.99 31.62 -17.66
N SER A 152 -25.46 30.80 -16.76
CA SER A 152 -24.22 30.04 -16.93
C SER A 152 -24.28 29.11 -18.15
N ILE A 153 -25.33 28.29 -18.24
CA ILE A 153 -25.55 27.36 -19.36
C ILE A 153 -25.77 28.09 -20.70
N LYS A 154 -26.62 29.12 -20.74
CA LYS A 154 -26.87 29.90 -21.98
C LYS A 154 -25.63 30.70 -22.42
N GLY A 155 -24.87 31.21 -21.46
CA GLY A 155 -23.72 32.08 -21.69
C GLY A 155 -22.41 31.35 -21.96
N LEU A 156 -22.39 30.01 -21.88
CA LEU A 156 -21.18 29.18 -21.91
C LEU A 156 -20.13 29.63 -20.89
N LYS A 157 -20.59 29.94 -19.68
CA LYS A 157 -19.78 30.43 -18.57
C LYS A 157 -20.10 29.62 -17.32
N TYR A 158 -19.14 29.49 -16.42
CA TYR A 158 -19.39 29.02 -15.06
C TYR A 158 -18.93 30.08 -14.07
N VAL A 159 -19.50 30.03 -12.87
CA VAL A 159 -19.06 30.86 -11.74
C VAL A 159 -17.84 30.18 -11.14
N ALA A 160 -16.71 30.87 -11.13
CA ALA A 160 -15.51 30.48 -10.41
C ALA A 160 -15.42 31.32 -9.14
N VAL A 161 -15.25 30.65 -7.99
CA VAL A 161 -15.08 31.31 -6.69
C VAL A 161 -13.59 31.28 -6.34
N ASP A 162 -13.00 32.46 -6.13
CA ASP A 162 -11.60 32.56 -5.72
C ASP A 162 -11.41 32.17 -4.23
N SER A 163 -10.17 32.04 -3.78
CA SER A 163 -9.83 31.68 -2.39
C SER A 163 -10.40 32.66 -1.34
N ASN A 164 -10.81 33.86 -1.76
CA ASN A 164 -11.41 34.88 -0.90
C ASN A 164 -12.95 34.86 -0.94
N GLY A 165 -13.57 33.94 -1.69
CA GLY A 165 -15.02 33.85 -1.85
C GLY A 165 -15.60 34.87 -2.83
N ASN A 166 -14.75 35.51 -3.65
CA ASN A 166 -15.22 36.40 -4.70
C ASN A 166 -15.62 35.59 -5.93
N GLU A 167 -16.80 35.90 -6.46
CA GLU A 167 -17.33 35.28 -7.67
C GLU A 167 -16.76 35.96 -8.92
N SER A 168 -16.30 35.16 -9.87
CA SER A 168 -15.89 35.60 -11.20
C SER A 168 -16.52 34.70 -12.26
N TYR A 169 -16.86 35.27 -13.42
CA TYR A 169 -17.44 34.51 -14.53
C TYR A 169 -16.35 34.14 -15.53
N GLU A 170 -16.03 32.86 -15.63
CA GLU A 170 -15.07 32.33 -16.60
C GLU A 170 -15.79 31.74 -17.82
N GLY A 171 -15.29 32.05 -19.02
CA GLY A 171 -15.86 31.56 -20.27
C GLY A 171 -15.25 30.22 -20.68
N VAL A 172 -16.10 29.29 -21.13
CA VAL A 172 -15.67 27.99 -21.65
C VAL A 172 -15.33 28.14 -23.13
N SER A 173 -14.06 27.92 -23.49
CA SER A 173 -13.61 27.96 -24.88
C SER A 173 -13.90 26.63 -25.58
N ILE A 174 -14.74 26.66 -26.61
CA ILE A 174 -15.01 25.49 -27.46
C ILE A 174 -14.18 25.62 -28.74
N ASN A 175 -13.34 24.64 -29.02
CA ASN A 175 -12.48 24.64 -30.20
C ASN A 175 -13.29 24.18 -31.43
N THR A 176 -14.03 25.08 -32.05
CA THR A 176 -14.77 24.78 -33.31
C THR A 176 -14.07 25.44 -34.50
N GLU A 177 -13.68 24.65 -35.49
CA GLU A 177 -12.93 25.11 -36.68
C GLU A 177 -13.70 26.10 -37.61
N ASN A 178 -14.96 26.44 -37.32
CA ASN A 178 -15.72 27.43 -38.10
C ASN A 178 -16.71 28.18 -37.20
N THR A 179 -17.01 29.42 -37.60
CA THR A 179 -17.78 30.48 -36.92
C THR A 179 -19.24 30.18 -36.53
N SER A 180 -19.67 28.91 -36.53
CA SER A 180 -20.99 28.50 -36.05
C SER A 180 -20.88 28.08 -34.59
N ALA A 181 -21.37 28.91 -33.66
CA ALA A 181 -21.39 28.61 -32.23
C ALA A 181 -22.41 27.50 -31.92
N ILE A 182 -22.10 26.65 -30.94
CA ILE A 182 -23.06 25.71 -30.35
C ILE A 182 -24.08 26.52 -29.53
N ASP A 183 -25.37 26.33 -29.79
CA ASP A 183 -26.43 26.94 -28.99
C ASP A 183 -26.92 25.96 -27.91
N LEU A 184 -26.90 26.37 -26.64
CA LEU A 184 -27.50 25.62 -25.53
C LEU A 184 -28.80 26.27 -25.07
N PHE A 185 -29.83 25.45 -24.88
CA PHE A 185 -31.14 25.86 -24.39
C PHE A 185 -31.52 25.09 -23.13
N VAL A 186 -32.08 25.79 -22.14
CA VAL A 186 -32.64 25.20 -20.92
C VAL A 186 -34.17 25.28 -21.01
N GLY A 187 -34.83 24.15 -21.28
CA GLY A 187 -36.28 24.05 -21.53
C GLY A 187 -36.69 23.90 -23.00
N GLY A 188 -37.99 23.65 -23.23
CA GLY A 188 -38.56 23.42 -24.57
C GLY A 188 -38.73 24.71 -25.38
N GLN A 189 -38.60 24.63 -26.71
CA GLN A 189 -38.74 25.77 -27.64
C GLN A 189 -40.19 26.23 -27.90
N THR A 190 -41.18 25.70 -27.17
CA THR A 190 -42.61 26.02 -27.36
C THR A 190 -43.19 26.70 -26.13
N VAL A 191 -43.95 27.76 -26.38
CA VAL A 191 -44.38 28.86 -25.49
C VAL A 191 -45.27 28.46 -24.28
N ASN A 192 -45.32 27.20 -23.84
CA ASN A 192 -46.13 26.77 -22.68
C ASN A 192 -45.49 25.63 -21.84
N ASP A 193 -44.16 25.52 -21.77
CA ASP A 193 -43.45 24.51 -20.95
C ASP A 193 -42.33 25.25 -20.18
N ASP A 194 -42.74 26.06 -19.19
CA ASP A 194 -42.01 27.28 -18.80
C ASP A 194 -40.68 27.04 -18.06
N ASP A 195 -40.52 25.96 -17.30
CA ASP A 195 -39.30 25.78 -16.50
C ASP A 195 -38.56 24.50 -16.87
N GLY A 196 -37.59 24.63 -17.78
CA GLY A 196 -36.61 23.59 -18.11
C GLY A 196 -35.70 23.18 -16.94
N ILE A 197 -35.90 23.75 -15.75
CA ILE A 197 -35.34 23.36 -14.47
C ILE A 197 -36.54 23.11 -13.55
N GLY A 198 -36.84 21.85 -13.28
CA GLY A 198 -37.81 21.47 -12.26
C GLY A 198 -37.12 21.25 -10.92
N TYR A 199 -37.80 21.51 -9.80
CA TYR A 199 -37.36 21.07 -8.48
C TYR A 199 -38.48 20.32 -7.79
N GLU A 200 -38.12 19.28 -7.04
CA GLU A 200 -39.03 18.59 -6.13
C GLU A 200 -38.71 19.05 -4.70
N GLU A 201 -39.71 19.60 -4.00
CA GLU A 201 -39.57 19.90 -2.57
C GLU A 201 -39.70 18.61 -1.78
N VAL A 202 -38.64 18.25 -1.07
CA VAL A 202 -38.69 17.16 -0.09
C VAL A 202 -39.27 17.73 1.21
N PRO A 203 -40.28 17.08 1.82
CA PRO A 203 -40.91 17.55 3.05
C PRO A 203 -39.88 17.76 4.17
N ALA A 204 -39.91 18.94 4.80
CA ALA A 204 -39.05 19.26 5.94
C ALA A 204 -39.45 18.45 7.18
N ASN A 205 -38.45 18.06 8.00
CA ASN A 205 -38.71 17.64 9.38
C ASN A 205 -39.09 18.89 10.21
N LEU A 206 -40.23 18.83 10.91
CA LEU A 206 -40.69 19.89 11.80
C LEU A 206 -39.97 19.81 13.16
N GLN A 207 -39.05 20.74 13.45
CA GLN A 207 -38.74 21.14 14.83
C GLN A 207 -38.50 22.65 14.95
N ASN A 208 -39.05 23.26 16.00
CA ASN A 208 -38.93 24.69 16.36
C ASN A 208 -39.40 25.75 15.32
N GLY A 209 -40.41 25.44 14.51
CA GLY A 209 -41.22 26.46 13.83
C GLY A 209 -40.53 27.22 12.69
N LYS A 210 -39.44 26.68 12.11
CA LYS A 210 -38.87 27.14 10.84
C LYS A 210 -38.76 25.96 9.87
N GLU A 211 -39.40 26.09 8.70
CA GLU A 211 -39.34 25.11 7.62
C GLU A 211 -38.01 25.23 6.86
N TYR A 212 -37.32 24.11 6.64
CA TYR A 212 -36.17 24.04 5.72
C TYR A 212 -36.37 22.88 4.74
N SER A 213 -36.97 23.16 3.58
CA SER A 213 -37.17 22.19 2.49
C SER A 213 -35.84 21.85 1.82
N SER A 214 -35.58 20.57 1.52
CA SER A 214 -34.52 20.19 0.57
C SER A 214 -35.06 20.13 -0.86
N ARG A 215 -34.22 20.46 -1.86
CA ARG A 215 -34.60 20.52 -3.29
C ARG A 215 -33.69 19.65 -4.14
N ASN A 216 -34.28 18.81 -4.99
CA ASN A 216 -33.56 18.12 -6.06
C ASN A 216 -33.85 18.80 -7.39
N TYR A 217 -32.84 19.16 -8.17
CA TYR A 217 -33.04 19.84 -9.45
C TYR A 217 -33.02 18.85 -10.62
N THR A 218 -33.98 19.01 -11.53
CA THR A 218 -34.05 18.29 -12.80
C THR A 218 -33.88 19.29 -13.94
N ILE A 219 -32.74 19.26 -14.63
CA ILE A 219 -32.32 20.25 -15.62
C ILE A 219 -32.37 19.63 -17.02
N LYS A 220 -33.26 20.13 -17.87
CA LYS A 220 -33.44 19.67 -19.25
C LYS A 220 -32.67 20.58 -20.21
N ILE A 221 -31.56 20.08 -20.75
CA ILE A 221 -30.68 20.83 -21.65
C ILE A 221 -30.84 20.32 -23.09
N THR A 222 -30.98 21.26 -24.03
CA THR A 222 -30.99 20.99 -25.46
C THR A 222 -29.79 21.68 -26.11
N SER A 223 -28.92 20.90 -26.74
CA SER A 223 -27.83 21.42 -27.57
C SER A 223 -28.22 21.42 -29.04
N GLN A 224 -27.85 22.47 -29.76
CA GLN A 224 -28.14 22.64 -31.17
C GLN A 224 -26.90 23.09 -31.94
N TYR A 225 -26.64 22.42 -33.06
CA TYR A 225 -25.62 22.83 -34.01
C TYR A 225 -26.19 22.89 -35.44
N SER A 226 -25.83 23.94 -36.17
CA SER A 226 -26.23 24.11 -37.57
C SER A 226 -25.04 24.50 -38.43
N THR A 227 -24.99 23.92 -39.63
CA THR A 227 -24.02 24.30 -40.67
C THR A 227 -24.76 24.79 -41.89
N GLU A 228 -24.31 25.92 -42.42
CA GLU A 228 -24.76 26.44 -43.70
C GLU A 228 -23.74 26.08 -44.77
N ASP A 229 -24.11 25.17 -45.68
CA ASP A 229 -23.32 24.80 -46.85
C ASP A 229 -24.02 25.29 -48.13
N THR A 230 -23.33 25.20 -49.27
CA THR A 230 -23.88 25.51 -50.60
C THR A 230 -25.12 24.68 -51.00
N ASN A 231 -25.43 23.62 -50.25
CA ASN A 231 -26.57 22.73 -50.46
C ASN A 231 -27.76 22.99 -49.50
N GLY A 232 -27.66 23.98 -48.60
CA GLY A 232 -28.70 24.34 -47.62
C GLY A 232 -28.23 24.21 -46.17
N THR A 233 -29.11 24.57 -45.22
CA THR A 233 -28.84 24.52 -43.78
C THR A 233 -29.15 23.14 -43.21
N THR A 234 -28.15 22.45 -42.66
CA THR A 234 -28.34 21.19 -41.93
C THR A 234 -28.30 21.44 -40.44
N LYS A 235 -29.34 21.03 -39.71
CA LYS A 235 -29.49 21.28 -38.26
C LYS A 235 -29.61 19.98 -37.47
N ARG A 236 -28.98 19.93 -36.30
CA ARG A 236 -29.15 18.86 -35.31
C ARG A 236 -29.47 19.46 -33.95
N LYS A 237 -30.33 18.75 -33.21
CA LYS A 237 -30.71 19.07 -31.84
C LYS A 237 -30.65 17.80 -31.00
N LEU A 238 -29.89 17.84 -29.93
CA LEU A 238 -29.83 16.77 -28.92
C LEU A 238 -30.36 17.29 -27.61
N GLN A 239 -31.04 16.43 -26.85
CA GLN A 239 -31.59 16.76 -25.55
C GLN A 239 -31.21 15.70 -24.52
N THR A 240 -30.81 16.14 -23.33
CA THR A 240 -30.63 15.28 -22.15
C THR A 240 -31.24 15.93 -20.90
N ILE A 241 -31.43 15.12 -19.87
CA ILE A 241 -31.87 15.53 -18.53
C ILE A 241 -30.74 15.22 -17.55
N TYR A 242 -30.33 16.23 -16.79
CA TYR A 242 -29.41 16.15 -15.66
C TYR A 242 -30.18 16.26 -14.35
N ASN A 243 -29.92 15.35 -13.42
CA ASN A 243 -30.46 15.39 -12.07
C ASN A 243 -29.33 15.82 -11.12
N LEU A 244 -29.54 16.93 -10.42
CA LEU A 244 -28.63 17.50 -9.44
C LEU A 244 -29.21 17.29 -8.03
N LEU A 245 -28.52 16.51 -7.22
CA LEU A 245 -28.79 16.30 -5.81
C LEU A 245 -27.96 17.30 -5.00
N VAL A 246 -28.62 18.04 -4.11
CA VAL A 246 -27.91 18.94 -3.19
C VAL A 246 -27.30 18.11 -2.06
N PRO A 247 -25.98 18.25 -1.80
CA PRO A 247 -25.31 17.47 -0.78
C PRO A 247 -25.76 17.87 0.64
N ASP A 248 -25.65 16.94 1.59
CA ASP A 248 -25.64 17.32 2.99
C ASP A 248 -24.33 18.04 3.31
N TYR A 249 -24.35 18.98 4.26
CA TYR A 249 -23.16 19.71 4.68
C TYR A 249 -22.03 18.76 5.06
N LYS A 250 -22.32 17.66 5.76
CA LYS A 250 -21.32 16.64 6.08
C LYS A 250 -20.65 16.12 4.80
N ASP A 251 -21.40 15.75 3.77
CA ASP A 251 -20.90 15.06 2.58
C ASP A 251 -19.88 15.89 1.78
N VAL A 252 -19.86 17.21 1.99
CA VAL A 252 -18.98 18.16 1.31
C VAL A 252 -18.11 19.00 2.24
N ALA A 253 -18.41 19.06 3.53
CA ALA A 253 -17.55 19.68 4.53
C ALA A 253 -16.27 18.86 4.74
N PHE A 254 -16.24 17.59 4.33
CA PHE A 254 -15.07 16.73 4.47
C PHE A 254 -13.89 17.13 3.58
N SER A 255 -14.07 18.03 2.61
CA SER A 255 -12.96 18.68 1.90
C SER A 255 -12.35 19.88 2.63
N GLU A 256 -13.02 20.39 3.67
CA GLU A 256 -12.42 21.32 4.63
C GLU A 256 -12.03 20.57 5.91
N ARG A 257 -10.98 19.77 5.79
CA ARG A 257 -10.02 19.71 6.89
C ARG A 257 -8.83 20.57 6.53
N ASN A 258 -8.88 21.82 7.01
CA ASN A 258 -7.67 22.54 7.42
C ASN A 258 -7.01 21.89 8.67
N THR A 259 -7.53 20.75 9.14
CA THR A 259 -6.79 19.86 10.02
C THR A 259 -5.94 18.95 9.15
N GLU A 260 -4.61 19.10 9.23
CA GLU A 260 -3.74 17.99 8.84
C GLU A 260 -4.33 16.73 9.48
N LEU A 261 -4.62 15.70 8.67
CA LEU A 261 -5.04 14.41 9.22
C LEU A 261 -3.98 14.02 10.25
N PRO A 262 -4.39 13.51 11.43
CA PRO A 262 -3.43 13.03 12.41
C PRO A 262 -2.47 12.07 11.72
N LYS A 263 -1.18 12.42 11.75
CA LYS A 263 -0.14 11.64 11.07
C LYS A 263 0.20 10.46 11.96
N TYR A 264 -0.13 9.27 11.48
CA TYR A 264 0.26 8.01 12.09
C TYR A 264 1.46 7.46 11.33
N THR A 265 2.65 7.71 11.87
CA THR A 265 3.93 7.39 11.20
C THR A 265 4.08 5.92 10.84
N PHE A 266 3.52 5.01 11.63
CA PHE A 266 3.53 3.58 11.38
C PHE A 266 2.65 3.15 10.18
N MET A 267 1.65 3.96 9.80
CA MET A 267 0.78 3.68 8.66
C MET A 267 1.39 4.06 7.32
N ASN A 268 2.39 4.94 7.34
CA ASN A 268 3.10 5.37 6.13
C ASN A 268 3.91 4.20 5.59
N ASP A 269 3.65 3.78 4.35
CA ASP A 269 4.41 2.77 3.59
C ASP A 269 4.13 1.27 3.87
N LYS A 270 3.38 0.93 4.92
CA LYS A 270 3.16 -0.47 5.33
C LYS A 270 1.82 -1.01 4.86
N ALA A 271 1.88 -2.02 3.99
CA ALA A 271 0.70 -2.81 3.64
C ALA A 271 0.24 -3.68 4.81
N ILE A 272 1.20 -4.25 5.56
CA ILE A 272 0.95 -5.28 6.57
C ILE A 272 1.81 -5.00 7.81
N ILE A 273 1.18 -5.03 8.98
CA ILE A 273 1.82 -5.01 10.30
C ILE A 273 1.26 -6.17 11.12
N VAL A 274 2.12 -7.08 11.57
CA VAL A 274 1.74 -8.31 12.30
C VAL A 274 2.55 -8.42 13.58
N GLY A 275 1.86 -8.61 14.71
CA GLY A 275 2.47 -8.73 16.04
C GLY A 275 3.10 -10.10 16.28
N LYS A 276 2.47 -11.17 15.81
CA LYS A 276 3.04 -12.53 15.86
C LYS A 276 3.68 -12.89 14.52
N ASN A 277 3.27 -13.99 13.90
CA ASN A 277 3.94 -14.56 12.74
C ASN A 277 3.11 -14.41 11.46
N ILE A 278 3.78 -14.32 10.32
CA ILE A 278 3.15 -14.55 9.01
C ILE A 278 3.46 -15.99 8.59
N ASN A 279 2.42 -16.80 8.39
CA ASN A 279 2.52 -18.17 7.92
C ASN A 279 1.87 -18.27 6.53
N VAL A 280 2.67 -18.52 5.50
CA VAL A 280 2.17 -18.81 4.15
C VAL A 280 2.30 -20.30 3.91
N ASP A 281 1.17 -21.00 3.88
CA ASP A 281 1.13 -22.46 3.72
C ASP A 281 0.34 -22.86 2.46
N ASN A 282 1.06 -23.45 1.52
CA ASN A 282 0.55 -23.98 0.26
C ASN A 282 -0.28 -22.96 -0.56
N ALA A 283 0.18 -21.70 -0.64
CA ALA A 283 -0.52 -20.61 -1.33
C ALA A 283 0.42 -19.75 -2.19
N ASN A 284 -0.09 -19.23 -3.31
CA ASN A 284 0.56 -18.14 -4.04
C ASN A 284 0.17 -16.81 -3.39
N PHE A 285 1.16 -15.94 -3.14
CA PHE A 285 0.95 -14.72 -2.37
C PHE A 285 1.78 -13.55 -2.92
N SER A 286 1.18 -12.37 -3.03
CA SER A 286 1.93 -11.18 -3.45
C SER A 286 1.54 -9.96 -2.64
N VAL A 287 2.54 -9.19 -2.19
CA VAL A 287 2.32 -7.93 -1.49
C VAL A 287 2.94 -6.79 -2.30
N LYS A 288 2.23 -5.66 -2.40
CA LYS A 288 2.77 -4.38 -2.88
C LYS A 288 2.74 -3.38 -1.73
N GLY A 289 3.91 -2.94 -1.29
CA GLY A 289 4.10 -2.17 -0.05
C GLY A 289 4.95 -2.93 0.96
N ASN A 290 5.40 -2.23 1.99
CA ASN A 290 6.28 -2.81 3.01
C ASN A 290 5.48 -3.70 3.96
N ILE A 291 6.14 -4.71 4.52
CA ILE A 291 5.58 -5.56 5.59
C ILE A 291 6.44 -5.47 6.84
N TYR A 292 5.79 -5.48 8.00
CA TYR A 292 6.44 -5.56 9.29
C TYR A 292 5.86 -6.72 10.10
N VAL A 293 6.73 -7.57 10.64
CA VAL A 293 6.36 -8.74 11.44
C VAL A 293 7.20 -8.78 12.69
N GLU A 294 6.62 -8.47 13.85
CA GLU A 294 7.36 -8.49 15.12
C GLU A 294 7.89 -9.91 15.41
N GLY A 295 7.06 -10.94 15.21
CA GLY A 295 7.43 -12.34 15.33
C GLY A 295 7.34 -12.87 16.76
N ASP A 296 6.57 -13.94 16.95
CA ASP A 296 6.48 -14.69 18.20
C ASP A 296 7.25 -16.02 18.04
N GLY A 297 8.24 -16.24 18.89
CA GLY A 297 9.19 -17.33 18.77
C GLY A 297 10.23 -17.23 19.89
N TYR A 298 11.19 -18.16 19.90
CA TYR A 298 12.12 -18.38 21.01
C TYR A 298 12.51 -17.08 21.76
N GLU A 299 12.11 -17.00 23.02
CA GLU A 299 12.51 -15.92 23.91
C GLU A 299 13.91 -16.19 24.39
N ASP A 300 14.78 -15.30 23.97
CA ASP A 300 16.22 -15.30 24.15
C ASP A 300 16.66 -15.34 25.65
N LEU A 301 15.70 -15.14 26.57
CA LEU A 301 15.85 -15.04 28.02
C LEU A 301 15.34 -16.25 28.84
N ASP A 302 14.57 -17.18 28.24
CA ASP A 302 13.99 -18.32 28.98
C ASP A 302 14.73 -19.63 28.67
N GLY A 303 15.58 -20.03 29.61
CA GLY A 303 16.47 -21.18 29.50
C GLY A 303 15.76 -22.54 29.60
N ASN A 304 15.94 -23.36 28.56
CA ASN A 304 16.27 -24.78 28.67
C ASN A 304 17.20 -25.16 27.49
N GLU A 305 18.35 -25.76 27.79
CA GLU A 305 19.54 -25.80 26.92
C GLU A 305 19.50 -26.81 25.76
N GLU A 306 18.47 -27.64 25.61
CA GLU A 306 18.55 -28.87 24.79
C GLU A 306 18.23 -28.71 23.28
N SER A 307 17.54 -27.65 22.82
CA SER A 307 17.19 -27.45 21.39
C SER A 307 17.59 -26.08 20.78
N ARG A 308 18.44 -25.33 21.51
CA ARG A 308 18.87 -23.95 21.15
C ARG A 308 19.38 -23.77 19.72
N ALA A 309 20.01 -24.78 19.12
CA ALA A 309 20.56 -24.70 17.77
C ALA A 309 19.49 -24.48 16.68
N TYR A 310 18.26 -24.92 16.93
CA TYR A 310 17.14 -24.85 15.99
C TYR A 310 16.04 -23.90 16.43
N ASP A 311 15.78 -23.79 17.75
CA ASP A 311 14.69 -22.97 18.28
C ASP A 311 14.83 -21.47 17.93
N LYS A 312 16.07 -20.99 17.73
CA LYS A 312 16.34 -19.60 17.30
C LYS A 312 15.75 -19.25 15.92
N TYR A 313 15.38 -20.25 15.12
CA TYR A 313 14.76 -20.06 13.79
C TYR A 313 13.22 -20.01 13.83
N ILE A 314 12.61 -20.17 15.01
CA ILE A 314 11.16 -20.17 15.16
C ILE A 314 10.62 -18.73 15.15
N GLY A 315 9.55 -18.51 14.40
CA GLY A 315 8.79 -17.26 14.35
C GLY A 315 9.28 -16.27 13.30
N GLY A 316 8.50 -15.22 13.07
CA GLY A 316 8.70 -14.22 12.02
C GLY A 316 7.85 -14.52 10.78
N VAL A 317 8.51 -14.72 9.63
CA VAL A 317 7.85 -15.04 8.35
C VAL A 317 8.22 -16.46 7.96
N VAL A 318 7.22 -17.33 7.81
CA VAL A 318 7.40 -18.74 7.46
C VAL A 318 6.70 -19.04 6.14
N LEU A 319 7.47 -19.53 5.17
CA LEU A 319 6.98 -19.88 3.84
C LEU A 319 7.12 -21.38 3.59
N ASN A 320 6.02 -22.06 3.30
CA ASN A 320 6.01 -23.50 3.06
C ASN A 320 4.95 -23.90 2.03
N ALA A 321 5.23 -24.94 1.24
CA ALA A 321 4.24 -25.51 0.34
C ALA A 321 4.50 -26.99 0.02
N ASP A 322 3.42 -27.70 -0.29
CA ASP A 322 3.45 -29.09 -0.77
C ASP A 322 3.86 -29.19 -2.25
N SER A 323 3.74 -28.09 -3.00
CA SER A 323 4.04 -27.98 -4.43
C SER A 323 4.51 -26.55 -4.74
N ASN A 324 5.25 -26.35 -5.83
CA ASN A 324 5.85 -25.05 -6.15
C ASN A 324 4.83 -23.90 -6.07
N LYS A 325 5.08 -22.94 -5.19
CA LYS A 325 4.31 -21.69 -5.03
C LYS A 325 5.20 -20.47 -5.21
N ASP A 326 4.62 -19.44 -5.79
CA ASP A 326 5.29 -18.16 -6.00
C ASP A 326 4.83 -17.16 -4.93
N ILE A 327 5.81 -16.58 -4.23
CA ILE A 327 5.60 -15.60 -3.17
C ILE A 327 6.41 -14.35 -3.48
N VAL A 328 5.74 -13.22 -3.69
CA VAL A 328 6.39 -11.98 -4.18
C VAL A 328 6.13 -10.80 -3.27
N PHE A 329 7.20 -10.22 -2.72
CA PHE A 329 7.16 -9.01 -1.91
C PHE A 329 7.70 -7.83 -2.72
N ASN A 330 6.82 -6.90 -3.10
CA ASN A 330 7.17 -5.64 -3.77
C ASN A 330 7.27 -4.50 -2.75
N GLY A 331 8.28 -4.59 -1.89
CA GLY A 331 8.55 -3.67 -0.80
C GLY A 331 9.58 -4.25 0.16
N ASP A 332 9.91 -3.52 1.21
CA ASP A 332 10.77 -4.02 2.29
C ASP A 332 10.03 -5.10 3.08
N VAL A 333 10.75 -6.18 3.40
CA VAL A 333 10.32 -7.23 4.32
C VAL A 333 11.08 -7.09 5.62
N ILE A 334 10.35 -6.79 6.70
CA ILE A 334 10.95 -6.54 8.01
C ILE A 334 10.39 -7.56 8.99
N THR A 335 11.26 -8.33 9.63
CA THR A 335 10.87 -9.22 10.73
C THR A 335 11.81 -9.15 11.93
N GLY A 336 11.23 -9.11 13.14
CA GLY A 336 11.99 -9.17 14.39
C GLY A 336 12.55 -10.55 14.72
N LYS A 337 12.16 -11.59 13.96
CA LYS A 337 12.57 -12.98 14.13
C LYS A 337 13.14 -13.51 12.80
N THR A 338 12.72 -14.69 12.36
CA THR A 338 13.35 -15.39 11.23
C THR A 338 12.52 -15.22 9.96
N PHE A 339 13.20 -14.95 8.85
CA PHE A 339 12.63 -15.16 7.53
C PHE A 339 12.98 -16.60 7.09
N ASN A 340 12.01 -17.50 7.19
CA ASN A 340 12.18 -18.93 7.00
C ASN A 340 11.54 -19.41 5.68
N ILE A 341 12.33 -20.06 4.84
CA ILE A 341 11.86 -20.72 3.62
C ILE A 341 12.03 -22.23 3.77
N ARG A 342 10.92 -22.95 3.63
CA ARG A 342 10.89 -24.40 3.77
C ARG A 342 10.79 -25.06 2.40
N ASN A 343 9.67 -25.72 2.11
CA ASN A 343 9.54 -26.61 0.96
C ASN A 343 8.82 -25.95 -0.21
N ASN A 344 9.30 -26.19 -1.43
CA ASN A 344 8.64 -25.86 -2.69
C ASN A 344 8.15 -24.40 -2.81
N VAL A 345 8.94 -23.43 -2.36
CA VAL A 345 8.59 -22.01 -2.43
C VAL A 345 9.59 -21.24 -3.29
N ASN A 346 9.09 -20.47 -4.25
CA ASN A 346 9.84 -19.46 -4.96
C ASN A 346 9.53 -18.08 -4.36
N ALA A 347 10.38 -17.62 -3.44
CA ALA A 347 10.26 -16.31 -2.81
C ALA A 347 11.07 -15.26 -3.58
N THR A 348 10.46 -14.11 -3.88
CA THR A 348 11.11 -12.95 -4.49
C THR A 348 10.83 -11.71 -3.67
N ILE A 349 11.88 -10.97 -3.29
CA ILE A 349 11.80 -9.69 -2.60
C ILE A 349 12.42 -8.62 -3.50
N ASN A 350 11.58 -7.69 -3.97
CA ASN A 350 11.98 -6.56 -4.82
C ASN A 350 12.34 -5.29 -4.00
N GLY A 351 12.38 -5.40 -2.67
CA GLY A 351 12.89 -4.39 -1.75
C GLY A 351 14.10 -4.90 -0.95
N ASN A 352 14.22 -4.49 0.31
CA ASN A 352 15.24 -5.00 1.23
C ASN A 352 14.63 -6.01 2.24
N LEU A 353 15.46 -6.91 2.76
CA LEU A 353 15.10 -7.86 3.81
C LEU A 353 15.87 -7.52 5.09
N TYR A 354 15.14 -7.20 6.16
CA TYR A 354 15.68 -7.03 7.51
C TYR A 354 15.11 -8.13 8.40
N ALA A 355 15.96 -9.00 8.93
CA ALA A 355 15.54 -10.12 9.76
C ALA A 355 16.54 -10.39 10.89
N MET A 356 16.09 -10.98 12.00
CA MET A 356 17.04 -11.52 12.98
C MET A 356 17.87 -12.64 12.34
N ASN A 357 17.20 -13.58 11.68
CA ASN A 357 17.83 -14.65 10.93
C ASN A 357 17.21 -14.78 9.53
N VAL A 358 17.99 -15.28 8.58
CA VAL A 358 17.46 -15.84 7.32
C VAL A 358 17.75 -17.33 7.33
N TYR A 359 16.73 -18.17 7.15
CA TYR A 359 16.90 -19.60 7.26
C TYR A 359 16.20 -20.32 6.10
N ALA A 360 16.92 -21.23 5.46
CA ALA A 360 16.35 -22.21 4.55
C ALA A 360 16.47 -23.59 5.18
N GLY A 361 15.39 -24.09 5.78
CA GLY A 361 15.39 -25.36 6.49
C GLY A 361 14.20 -25.53 7.42
N ASN A 362 14.06 -26.72 8.01
CA ASN A 362 13.00 -27.01 8.97
C ASN A 362 13.42 -26.65 10.40
N GLU A 363 12.43 -26.40 11.27
CA GLU A 363 12.61 -25.84 12.62
C GLU A 363 13.07 -26.86 13.66
N ARG A 364 13.15 -28.16 13.31
CA ARG A 364 13.66 -29.18 14.22
C ARG A 364 14.88 -29.90 13.68
N ALA A 365 15.65 -30.46 14.60
CA ALA A 365 16.88 -31.18 14.29
C ALA A 365 16.62 -32.45 13.45
N ASP A 366 15.57 -33.18 13.81
CA ASP A 366 15.12 -34.46 13.27
C ASP A 366 14.22 -34.33 12.03
N ASP A 367 13.77 -33.11 11.71
CA ASP A 367 13.03 -32.87 10.48
C ASP A 367 13.92 -33.17 9.25
N PRO A 368 13.33 -33.73 8.17
CA PRO A 368 14.05 -33.90 6.92
C PRO A 368 14.56 -32.55 6.41
N HIS A 369 15.55 -32.56 5.52
CA HIS A 369 15.94 -31.33 4.84
C HIS A 369 14.74 -30.73 4.11
N SER A 370 14.57 -29.41 4.23
CA SER A 370 13.65 -28.68 3.36
C SER A 370 14.12 -28.82 1.91
N MET A 371 13.23 -28.72 0.93
CA MET A 371 13.64 -28.91 -0.46
C MET A 371 12.94 -28.03 -1.50
N ASN A 372 13.60 -27.88 -2.65
CA ASN A 372 13.08 -27.28 -3.88
C ASN A 372 12.60 -25.83 -3.74
N SER A 373 13.35 -24.99 -3.04
CA SER A 373 12.95 -23.60 -2.81
C SER A 373 13.95 -22.60 -3.37
N THR A 374 13.52 -21.37 -3.62
CA THR A 374 14.40 -20.28 -4.02
C THR A 374 14.10 -19.01 -3.24
N LEU A 375 15.15 -18.27 -2.88
CA LEU A 375 15.06 -16.89 -2.38
C LEU A 375 15.82 -15.96 -3.30
N ASP A 376 15.12 -15.03 -3.91
CA ASP A 376 15.72 -13.96 -4.70
C ASP A 376 15.51 -12.60 -4.01
N VAL A 377 16.61 -11.95 -3.60
CA VAL A 377 16.61 -10.55 -3.10
C VAL A 377 17.55 -9.73 -3.99
N LYS A 378 16.99 -9.11 -5.02
CA LYS A 378 17.75 -8.45 -6.09
C LYS A 378 17.36 -6.99 -6.22
N GLU A 379 18.33 -6.18 -6.64
CA GLU A 379 18.09 -4.77 -6.92
C GLU A 379 17.20 -4.63 -8.17
N VAL A 380 16.10 -3.91 -8.05
CA VAL A 380 15.17 -3.59 -9.15
C VAL A 380 15.17 -2.08 -9.35
N ASP A 381 15.50 -1.63 -10.56
CA ASP A 381 15.56 -0.19 -10.92
C ASP A 381 16.42 0.69 -9.99
N GLY A 382 17.50 0.13 -9.43
CA GLY A 382 18.41 0.85 -8.53
C GLY A 382 18.00 0.81 -7.05
N ASN A 383 16.90 0.14 -6.71
CA ASN A 383 16.36 0.05 -5.36
C ASN A 383 16.32 -1.40 -4.87
N GLY A 384 16.47 -1.61 -3.56
CA GLY A 384 16.38 -2.94 -2.95
C GLY A 384 17.65 -3.79 -3.09
N GLY A 385 17.50 -5.10 -2.85
CA GLY A 385 18.57 -6.08 -3.02
C GLY A 385 19.48 -6.28 -1.80
N GLU A 386 19.16 -5.67 -0.67
CA GLU A 386 19.94 -5.77 0.56
C GLU A 386 19.30 -6.77 1.53
N VAL A 387 20.13 -7.64 2.12
CA VAL A 387 19.76 -8.51 3.23
C VAL A 387 20.59 -8.10 4.45
N VAL A 388 19.91 -7.62 5.49
CA VAL A 388 20.53 -7.18 6.75
C VAL A 388 20.08 -8.12 7.87
N VAL A 389 21.05 -8.81 8.49
CA VAL A 389 20.80 -9.77 9.56
C VAL A 389 21.57 -9.44 10.83
N ASP A 390 20.88 -9.57 11.96
CA ASP A 390 21.40 -9.30 13.31
C ASP A 390 21.80 -10.59 14.06
N ASN A 391 21.66 -11.72 13.39
CA ASN A 391 22.22 -13.03 13.73
C ASN A 391 22.59 -13.69 12.40
N ASP A 392 22.33 -14.98 12.18
CA ASP A 392 22.89 -15.72 11.05
C ASP A 392 21.97 -15.86 9.82
N MET A 393 22.62 -16.12 8.68
CA MET A 393 21.97 -16.65 7.48
C MET A 393 22.37 -18.12 7.33
N THR A 394 21.39 -19.03 7.32
CA THR A 394 21.65 -20.47 7.41
C THR A 394 20.92 -21.27 6.33
N LEU A 395 21.62 -22.25 5.76
CA LEU A 395 21.09 -23.21 4.79
C LEU A 395 21.22 -24.64 5.33
N LYS A 396 20.07 -25.32 5.45
CA LYS A 396 19.90 -26.74 5.76
C LYS A 396 18.77 -27.30 4.88
N ALA A 397 19.01 -27.31 3.56
CA ALA A 397 18.00 -27.66 2.57
C ALA A 397 18.66 -28.23 1.30
N ASP A 398 17.90 -29.02 0.56
CA ASP A 398 18.31 -29.66 -0.70
C ASP A 398 17.63 -29.00 -1.91
N ASN A 399 18.31 -28.96 -3.06
CA ASN A 399 17.83 -28.29 -4.28
C ASN A 399 17.28 -26.88 -4.03
N THR A 400 17.97 -26.11 -3.17
CA THR A 400 17.50 -24.81 -2.69
C THR A 400 18.51 -23.71 -2.99
N ASP A 401 18.08 -22.63 -3.63
CA ASP A 401 18.98 -21.54 -4.03
C ASP A 401 18.61 -20.22 -3.37
N ILE A 402 19.56 -19.64 -2.63
CA ILE A 402 19.44 -18.27 -2.10
C ILE A 402 20.34 -17.37 -2.94
N THR A 403 19.77 -16.43 -3.68
CA THR A 403 20.51 -15.43 -4.47
C THR A 403 20.19 -14.03 -3.99
N ILE A 404 21.22 -13.31 -3.54
CA ILE A 404 21.10 -11.97 -2.99
C ILE A 404 22.16 -11.04 -3.59
N ASP A 405 21.82 -9.76 -3.75
CA ASP A 405 22.78 -8.80 -4.31
C ASP A 405 23.79 -8.30 -3.26
N LYS A 406 23.30 -7.87 -2.09
CA LYS A 406 24.13 -7.34 -1.00
C LYS A 406 23.77 -7.98 0.34
N PHE A 407 24.78 -8.38 1.11
CA PHE A 407 24.61 -9.01 2.42
C PHE A 407 25.30 -8.21 3.52
N TYR A 408 24.61 -7.97 4.63
CA TYR A 408 25.12 -7.30 5.81
C TYR A 408 24.77 -8.10 7.07
N GLY A 409 25.68 -8.97 7.51
CA GLY A 409 25.66 -9.55 8.85
C GLY A 409 26.29 -8.57 9.82
N VAL A 410 25.49 -7.92 10.66
CA VAL A 410 25.90 -6.72 11.41
C VAL A 410 26.24 -6.95 12.89
N ASN A 411 25.97 -8.13 13.43
CA ASN A 411 26.18 -8.45 14.84
C ASN A 411 27.53 -9.12 15.13
N ASP A 412 28.34 -8.47 15.95
CA ASP A 412 29.64 -8.90 16.47
C ASP A 412 29.66 -9.02 18.02
N LYS A 413 28.53 -8.79 18.69
CA LYS A 413 28.47 -8.43 20.12
C LYS A 413 28.86 -9.52 21.13
N ASN A 414 28.99 -10.77 20.70
CA ASN A 414 29.44 -11.89 21.55
C ASN A 414 30.84 -12.39 21.20
N ILE A 415 31.56 -11.65 20.36
CA ILE A 415 32.95 -11.96 20.03
C ILE A 415 33.84 -11.18 21.00
N LYS A 416 34.60 -11.92 21.82
CA LYS A 416 35.61 -11.33 22.70
C LYS A 416 36.86 -11.01 21.89
N TYR A 417 37.24 -9.73 21.77
CA TYR A 417 38.47 -9.41 21.05
C TYR A 417 39.12 -8.06 21.36
N ASN A 418 40.43 -8.04 21.60
CA ASN A 418 41.24 -6.83 21.67
C ASN A 418 42.72 -7.10 21.27
N ASP A 419 43.18 -6.48 20.19
CA ASP A 419 44.55 -6.65 19.66
C ASP A 419 45.56 -5.58 20.09
N GLN A 420 45.14 -4.54 20.82
CA GLN A 420 46.00 -3.38 21.08
C GLN A 420 46.16 -3.00 22.55
N THR A 421 45.21 -3.33 23.44
CA THR A 421 45.24 -2.82 24.83
C THR A 421 45.05 -3.86 25.95
N GLY A 422 44.79 -5.14 25.65
CA GLY A 422 44.65 -6.17 26.71
C GLY A 422 43.49 -5.91 27.68
N ILE A 423 42.44 -5.21 27.23
CA ILE A 423 41.22 -4.98 28.01
C ILE A 423 40.08 -5.81 27.41
N ASP A 424 39.51 -6.65 28.26
CA ASP A 424 38.33 -7.50 28.07
C ASP A 424 37.09 -6.60 27.95
N GLY A 425 36.48 -6.53 26.76
CA GLY A 425 35.16 -5.92 26.56
C GLY A 425 34.30 -6.95 25.83
N THR A 426 33.14 -7.39 26.31
CA THR A 426 32.17 -6.79 27.22
C THR A 426 31.55 -7.85 28.16
N ASN A 427 30.89 -7.37 29.21
CA ASN A 427 30.27 -8.10 30.32
C ASN A 427 29.59 -9.42 29.94
N LYS A 428 29.90 -10.44 30.74
CA LYS A 428 29.48 -11.84 30.62
C LYS A 428 28.09 -12.14 31.19
N THR A 429 27.25 -11.14 31.51
CA THR A 429 26.13 -11.37 32.44
C THR A 429 24.72 -11.17 31.91
N ASP A 430 24.46 -10.46 30.81
CA ASP A 430 23.06 -10.08 30.48
C ASP A 430 22.71 -10.12 28.97
N LYS A 431 23.37 -10.96 28.17
CA LYS A 431 23.03 -11.09 26.74
C LYS A 431 22.43 -12.45 26.42
N PRO A 432 21.35 -12.49 25.63
CA PRO A 432 20.66 -13.72 25.34
C PRO A 432 21.47 -14.63 24.41
N LEU A 433 21.45 -15.92 24.73
CA LEU A 433 22.30 -16.93 24.09
C LEU A 433 21.85 -17.34 22.68
N GLY A 434 20.70 -16.86 22.15
CA GLY A 434 20.24 -17.18 20.79
C GLY A 434 20.70 -16.19 19.72
N ARG A 435 20.92 -14.92 20.08
CA ARG A 435 21.55 -13.89 19.22
C ARG A 435 23.07 -13.95 19.34
N THR A 436 23.67 -15.00 18.79
CA THR A 436 25.08 -15.36 19.05
C THR A 436 26.07 -14.63 18.15
N SER A 437 25.84 -14.50 16.83
CA SER A 437 26.77 -13.81 15.91
C SER A 437 26.28 -13.84 14.46
N SER A 438 26.57 -12.78 13.71
CA SER A 438 26.12 -12.67 12.31
C SER A 438 27.04 -13.31 11.26
N CYS A 439 26.89 -14.61 11.08
CA CYS A 439 27.66 -15.42 10.13
C CYS A 439 26.79 -16.07 9.06
N ILE A 440 27.43 -16.69 8.06
CA ILE A 440 26.76 -17.56 7.09
C ILE A 440 27.04 -19.01 7.47
N ILE A 441 26.01 -19.85 7.53
CA ILE A 441 26.13 -21.25 7.93
C ILE A 441 25.52 -22.15 6.86
N VAL A 442 26.25 -23.18 6.44
CA VAL A 442 25.71 -24.29 5.64
C VAL A 442 25.81 -25.56 6.48
N ASN A 443 24.67 -25.97 7.04
CA ASN A 443 24.59 -27.09 7.99
C ASN A 443 24.27 -28.44 7.30
N GLY A 444 24.36 -28.47 5.97
CA GLY A 444 24.09 -29.64 5.13
C GLY A 444 23.19 -29.29 3.96
N ASN A 445 23.60 -29.70 2.76
CA ASN A 445 22.85 -29.50 1.53
C ASN A 445 23.21 -30.54 0.48
N GLU A 446 22.24 -30.89 -0.36
CA GLU A 446 22.44 -31.53 -1.65
C GLU A 446 21.98 -30.59 -2.78
N ASN A 447 22.91 -30.16 -3.65
CA ASN A 447 22.60 -29.30 -4.81
C ASN A 447 21.88 -27.97 -4.43
N SER A 448 22.29 -27.35 -3.33
CA SER A 448 21.78 -26.05 -2.87
C SER A 448 22.89 -25.02 -2.83
N ASN A 449 22.58 -23.74 -3.09
CA ASN A 449 23.59 -22.70 -3.17
C ASN A 449 23.18 -21.43 -2.41
N ILE A 450 24.18 -20.72 -1.88
CA ILE A 450 24.04 -19.34 -1.44
C ILE A 450 24.92 -18.48 -2.35
N LYS A 451 24.32 -17.56 -3.09
CA LYS A 451 25.03 -16.69 -4.03
C LYS A 451 24.85 -15.22 -3.67
N ILE A 452 25.96 -14.56 -3.40
CA ILE A 452 26.02 -13.11 -3.18
C ILE A 452 26.67 -12.44 -4.40
N ASN A 453 25.96 -11.54 -5.07
CA ASN A 453 26.40 -11.03 -6.38
C ASN A 453 27.34 -9.82 -6.29
N LYS A 454 27.04 -8.85 -5.42
CA LYS A 454 27.68 -7.52 -5.44
C LYS A 454 28.60 -7.29 -4.25
N GLU A 455 28.09 -7.44 -3.02
CA GLU A 455 28.80 -7.04 -1.80
C GLU A 455 28.40 -7.88 -0.57
N ALA A 456 29.34 -8.14 0.35
CA ALA A 456 29.07 -8.83 1.62
C ALA A 456 29.91 -8.27 2.78
N TYR A 457 29.28 -7.97 3.91
CA TYR A 457 29.91 -7.68 5.21
C TYR A 457 29.45 -8.74 6.21
N ILE A 458 30.38 -9.47 6.81
CA ILE A 458 30.10 -10.58 7.73
C ILE A 458 30.85 -10.32 9.04
N MET A 459 30.14 -9.77 10.01
CA MET A 459 30.73 -9.35 11.29
C MET A 459 30.80 -10.47 12.32
N GLY A 460 30.15 -11.60 12.06
CA GLY A 460 30.08 -12.71 12.98
C GLY A 460 30.96 -13.91 12.64
N VAL A 461 31.01 -14.86 13.58
CA VAL A 461 31.61 -16.19 13.41
C VAL A 461 30.69 -17.31 13.86
N ALA A 462 30.87 -18.49 13.28
CA ALA A 462 30.10 -19.69 13.59
C ALA A 462 30.46 -20.25 14.98
N HIS A 463 29.53 -21.02 15.55
CA HIS A 463 29.67 -21.63 16.87
C HIS A 463 29.47 -23.14 16.81
N ILE A 464 30.23 -23.88 17.61
CA ILE A 464 30.02 -25.31 17.86
C ILE A 464 29.30 -25.45 19.20
N ASN A 465 28.22 -26.22 19.20
CA ASN A 465 27.43 -26.48 20.41
C ASN A 465 28.19 -27.42 21.37
N THR A 466 29.01 -26.83 22.23
CA THR A 466 29.70 -27.49 23.35
C THR A 466 29.15 -26.96 24.67
N THR A 467 29.48 -27.58 25.81
CA THR A 467 29.01 -27.17 27.14
C THR A 467 29.23 -25.68 27.45
N ASN A 468 30.30 -25.08 26.90
CA ASN A 468 30.60 -23.64 27.08
C ASN A 468 30.47 -22.82 25.79
N VAL A 469 29.89 -23.39 24.72
CA VAL A 469 29.84 -22.83 23.35
C VAL A 469 31.23 -22.50 22.80
N TYR A 470 31.62 -23.11 21.68
CA TYR A 470 32.92 -22.84 21.08
C TYR A 470 32.78 -21.86 19.92
N ASN A 471 33.35 -20.66 20.06
CA ASN A 471 33.45 -19.72 18.95
C ASN A 471 34.54 -20.20 17.99
N THR A 472 34.17 -20.42 16.73
CA THR A 472 35.13 -20.76 15.66
C THR A 472 35.88 -19.52 15.18
N GLY A 473 36.81 -19.71 14.25
CA GLY A 473 37.40 -18.64 13.46
C GLY A 473 36.73 -18.45 12.10
N GLU A 474 35.52 -18.95 11.88
CA GLU A 474 34.85 -19.01 10.58
C GLU A 474 33.69 -18.02 10.51
N SER A 475 33.71 -17.07 9.57
CA SER A 475 32.54 -16.24 9.24
C SER A 475 31.60 -16.90 8.25
N VAL A 476 32.11 -17.89 7.51
CA VAL A 476 31.33 -18.80 6.68
C VAL A 476 31.61 -20.21 7.20
N GLY A 477 30.69 -20.75 7.99
CA GLY A 477 30.79 -22.08 8.58
C GLY A 477 30.11 -23.11 7.71
N VAL A 478 30.83 -24.15 7.30
CA VAL A 478 30.25 -25.31 6.60
C VAL A 478 30.37 -26.50 7.54
N LYS A 479 29.32 -27.33 7.59
CA LYS A 479 29.33 -28.57 8.36
C LYS A 479 30.60 -29.38 8.04
N ASP A 480 31.13 -30.04 9.06
CA ASP A 480 32.38 -30.83 9.06
C ASP A 480 33.68 -30.03 8.95
N ASN A 481 33.66 -28.75 8.55
CA ASN A 481 34.87 -27.93 8.51
C ASN A 481 35.51 -27.66 9.89
N TYR A 482 34.73 -27.83 10.96
CA TYR A 482 35.21 -27.71 12.33
C TYR A 482 36.33 -28.71 12.69
N ILE A 483 36.54 -29.77 11.88
CA ILE A 483 37.66 -30.71 12.06
C ILE A 483 39.02 -30.01 12.09
N ALA A 484 39.15 -28.86 11.40
CA ALA A 484 40.35 -28.03 11.42
C ALA A 484 40.80 -27.66 12.85
N TYR A 485 39.87 -27.51 13.79
CA TYR A 485 40.18 -27.15 15.18
C TYR A 485 40.48 -28.34 16.09
N SER A 486 40.42 -29.57 15.57
CA SER A 486 40.68 -30.80 16.33
C SER A 486 42.04 -31.43 16.04
N ILE A 487 42.79 -30.87 15.10
CA ILE A 487 44.06 -31.41 14.62
C ILE A 487 45.18 -30.36 14.81
N PRO A 488 46.25 -30.67 15.58
CA PRO A 488 47.41 -29.81 15.70
C PRO A 488 48.20 -29.73 14.37
N GLU A 489 48.83 -28.59 14.11
CA GLU A 489 49.72 -28.46 12.94
C GLU A 489 51.04 -29.26 13.13
N GLU A 490 51.45 -30.03 12.12
CA GLU A 490 52.63 -30.93 12.20
C GLU A 490 53.99 -30.19 12.09
N ASP A 491 54.04 -28.98 11.48
CA ASP A 491 55.29 -28.38 10.95
C ASP A 491 55.71 -27.01 11.53
N ASP A 492 54.99 -26.43 12.50
CA ASP A 492 55.33 -25.09 13.03
C ASP A 492 55.77 -25.16 14.52
N ASP A 493 57.08 -25.02 14.77
CA ASP A 493 57.68 -25.03 16.10
C ASP A 493 57.13 -23.93 17.04
N SER A 494 56.48 -22.89 16.50
CA SER A 494 55.81 -21.84 17.28
C SER A 494 54.36 -22.19 17.68
N PHE A 495 53.75 -23.18 17.01
CA PHE A 495 52.40 -23.69 17.26
C PHE A 495 52.38 -25.03 18.04
N LYS A 496 53.54 -25.67 18.25
CA LYS A 496 53.66 -26.88 19.10
C LYS A 496 53.31 -26.67 20.59
N GLU A 497 53.08 -25.42 21.02
CA GLU A 497 52.53 -25.08 22.33
C GLU A 497 50.99 -24.96 22.35
N GLU A 498 50.28 -25.25 21.25
CA GLU A 498 48.81 -25.30 21.24
C GLU A 498 48.31 -26.37 22.22
N LYS A 499 47.71 -25.93 23.31
CA LYS A 499 47.04 -26.81 24.25
C LYS A 499 45.69 -27.15 23.64
N PHE A 500 45.41 -28.42 23.39
CA PHE A 500 44.06 -28.85 23.12
C PHE A 500 43.39 -29.16 24.46
N LYS A 501 42.19 -28.64 24.69
CA LYS A 501 41.43 -28.93 25.91
C LYS A 501 40.25 -29.82 25.58
N ASP A 502 39.97 -30.75 26.47
CA ASP A 502 38.71 -31.47 26.47
C ASP A 502 37.57 -30.47 26.76
N LYS A 503 36.65 -30.34 25.82
CA LYS A 503 35.45 -29.50 25.97
C LYS A 503 34.18 -30.32 26.19
N SER A 504 34.30 -31.65 26.33
CA SER A 504 33.19 -32.54 26.70
C SER A 504 33.18 -32.77 28.22
N SER A 505 32.02 -32.61 28.86
CA SER A 505 31.88 -32.93 30.29
C SER A 505 31.27 -34.30 30.57
N ASP A 506 30.76 -35.04 29.57
CA ASP A 506 30.17 -36.36 29.79
C ASP A 506 30.24 -37.29 28.56
N THR A 507 30.84 -38.47 28.77
CA THR A 507 30.78 -39.72 28.00
C THR A 507 31.54 -39.86 26.66
N ASP A 508 32.55 -40.75 26.73
CA ASP A 508 33.23 -41.60 25.73
C ASP A 508 33.90 -41.06 24.45
N GLU A 509 33.70 -39.81 24.01
CA GLU A 509 34.57 -39.18 22.99
C GLU A 509 34.88 -37.72 23.36
N SER A 510 36.05 -37.47 23.95
CA SER A 510 36.50 -36.11 24.25
C SER A 510 36.75 -35.34 22.95
N LEU A 511 35.87 -34.42 22.58
CA LEU A 511 36.14 -33.47 21.49
C LEU A 511 37.24 -32.52 21.94
N GLN A 512 38.47 -32.79 21.50
CA GLN A 512 39.62 -31.94 21.74
C GLN A 512 39.62 -30.80 20.72
N LEU A 513 39.49 -29.57 21.21
CA LEU A 513 39.48 -28.37 20.36
C LEU A 513 40.64 -27.44 20.73
N LEU A 514 41.11 -26.69 19.74
CA LEU A 514 42.10 -25.63 19.87
C LEU A 514 41.74 -24.66 21.00
N ASP A 515 42.60 -24.55 22.03
CA ASP A 515 42.49 -23.62 23.17
C ASP A 515 43.06 -22.24 22.80
N GLU A 516 42.37 -21.56 21.89
CA GLU A 516 42.59 -20.16 21.56
C GLU A 516 41.26 -19.43 21.74
N ASP A 517 41.29 -18.17 22.15
CA ASP A 517 40.08 -17.33 22.28
C ASP A 517 40.06 -16.25 21.18
N ASN A 518 41.22 -15.91 20.61
CA ASN A 518 41.39 -14.94 19.55
C ASN A 518 40.86 -15.48 18.20
N VAL A 519 39.74 -14.91 17.73
CA VAL A 519 39.09 -15.30 16.47
C VAL A 519 40.01 -15.17 15.25
N ILE A 520 40.86 -14.16 15.19
CA ILE A 520 41.77 -13.94 14.05
C ILE A 520 42.86 -15.02 13.98
N LYS A 521 43.40 -15.43 15.13
CA LYS A 521 44.35 -16.56 15.18
C LYS A 521 43.67 -17.87 14.80
N LYS A 522 42.44 -18.12 15.26
CA LYS A 522 41.64 -19.27 14.80
C LYS A 522 41.36 -19.24 13.30
N SER A 523 41.10 -18.06 12.75
CA SER A 523 40.94 -17.86 11.31
C SER A 523 42.22 -18.21 10.56
N ASN A 524 43.38 -17.77 11.05
CA ASN A 524 44.68 -18.12 10.46
C ASN A 524 44.97 -19.62 10.52
N HIS A 525 44.70 -20.27 11.67
CA HIS A 525 44.80 -21.72 11.83
C HIS A 525 43.92 -22.46 10.82
N PHE A 526 42.66 -22.03 10.69
CA PHE A 526 41.70 -22.62 9.76
C PHE A 526 42.17 -22.53 8.29
N VAL A 527 42.66 -21.36 7.88
CA VAL A 527 43.18 -21.13 6.51
C VAL A 527 44.40 -22.00 6.23
N LYS A 528 45.34 -22.10 7.19
CA LYS A 528 46.52 -22.94 7.03
C LYS A 528 46.16 -24.43 6.95
N TYR A 529 45.26 -24.90 7.82
CA TYR A 529 44.79 -26.27 7.81
C TYR A 529 44.18 -26.64 6.45
N TRP A 530 43.24 -25.82 5.98
CA TRP A 530 42.51 -26.08 4.74
C TRP A 530 43.32 -25.82 3.48
N GLY A 531 44.22 -24.83 3.47
CA GLY A 531 45.18 -24.52 2.41
C GLY A 531 44.80 -25.08 1.02
N ASP A 532 45.58 -26.05 0.55
CA ASP A 532 45.35 -26.77 -0.72
C ASP A 532 44.50 -28.06 -0.55
N LYS A 533 44.00 -28.33 0.66
CA LYS A 533 43.24 -29.54 1.02
C LYS A 533 41.72 -29.37 0.91
N LEU A 534 41.22 -28.16 0.67
CA LEU A 534 39.78 -27.88 0.66
C LEU A 534 39.10 -28.51 -0.56
N GLU A 535 38.14 -29.40 -0.30
CA GLU A 535 37.32 -30.05 -1.32
C GLU A 535 36.07 -29.21 -1.66
N LEU A 536 35.44 -29.50 -2.80
CA LEU A 536 34.25 -28.78 -3.28
C LEU A 536 33.07 -28.83 -2.31
N ASP A 537 32.82 -30.00 -1.73
CA ASP A 537 31.72 -30.21 -0.78
C ASP A 537 31.91 -29.34 0.48
N ASN A 538 33.16 -29.13 0.89
CA ASN A 538 33.53 -28.31 2.05
C ASN A 538 33.38 -26.80 1.81
N ALA A 539 33.06 -26.36 0.59
CA ALA A 539 32.68 -24.98 0.28
C ALA A 539 31.16 -24.72 0.39
N GLY A 540 30.35 -25.76 0.60
CA GLY A 540 28.93 -25.64 0.95
C GLY A 540 28.03 -24.98 -0.11
N GLY A 541 28.45 -24.90 -1.38
CA GLY A 541 27.66 -24.24 -2.44
C GLY A 541 27.64 -22.70 -2.34
N ILE A 542 28.63 -22.10 -1.67
CA ILE A 542 28.64 -20.66 -1.38
C ILE A 542 29.43 -19.89 -2.44
N TYR A 543 28.81 -18.90 -3.08
CA TYR A 543 29.45 -18.00 -4.05
C TYR A 543 29.51 -16.58 -3.48
N LEU A 544 30.71 -16.03 -3.35
CA LEU A 544 30.97 -14.70 -2.80
C LEU A 544 31.60 -13.77 -3.85
N PRO A 545 31.34 -12.45 -3.78
CA PRO A 545 31.91 -11.48 -4.71
C PRO A 545 33.39 -11.18 -4.39
N ILE A 546 34.27 -12.11 -4.76
CA ILE A 546 35.72 -12.01 -4.53
C ILE A 546 36.46 -11.65 -5.82
N LYS A 547 37.30 -10.60 -5.77
CA LYS A 547 38.31 -10.29 -6.81
C LYS A 547 39.70 -10.75 -6.34
N THR A 548 40.44 -11.50 -7.17
CA THR A 548 41.84 -11.95 -6.93
C THR A 548 42.66 -11.78 -8.21
N PRO A 549 43.98 -11.51 -8.20
CA PRO A 549 45.04 -12.33 -7.59
C PRO A 549 45.71 -11.65 -6.37
N ASP A 550 45.55 -12.21 -5.18
CA ASP A 550 46.10 -11.71 -3.90
C ASP A 550 45.46 -10.41 -3.34
N HIS A 551 44.33 -10.00 -3.95
CA HIS A 551 43.21 -9.20 -3.41
C HIS A 551 43.20 -7.65 -3.50
N PRO A 552 43.11 -7.01 -4.68
CA PRO A 552 43.23 -5.55 -4.74
C PRO A 552 41.98 -4.73 -4.35
N GLU A 553 40.75 -5.22 -4.52
CA GLU A 553 39.50 -4.52 -4.10
C GLU A 553 38.39 -5.55 -3.84
N ARG A 554 38.51 -6.34 -2.76
CA ARG A 554 37.49 -7.35 -2.39
C ARG A 554 36.15 -6.67 -2.14
N ASN A 555 35.04 -7.25 -2.60
CA ASN A 555 33.69 -6.81 -2.23
C ASN A 555 33.07 -7.68 -1.12
N THR A 556 33.83 -8.63 -0.59
CA THR A 556 33.46 -9.40 0.60
C THR A 556 34.44 -9.10 1.70
N TYR A 557 33.87 -8.81 2.85
CA TYR A 557 34.59 -8.48 4.05
C TYR A 557 34.03 -9.29 5.22
N ALA A 558 34.91 -10.01 5.94
CA ALA A 558 34.56 -10.94 6.99
C ALA A 558 35.52 -10.86 8.18
N LEU A 559 34.99 -11.08 9.39
CA LEU A 559 35.76 -11.04 10.63
C LEU A 559 36.59 -12.32 10.83
N GLY A 560 36.05 -13.47 10.45
CA GLY A 560 36.71 -14.76 10.44
C GLY A 560 37.11 -15.19 9.03
N ALA A 561 37.54 -16.45 8.91
CA ALA A 561 37.82 -17.11 7.64
C ALA A 561 36.51 -17.33 6.85
N ILE A 562 36.63 -17.32 5.53
CA ILE A 562 35.55 -17.62 4.62
C ILE A 562 35.93 -18.77 3.70
N VAL A 563 34.99 -19.66 3.44
CA VAL A 563 35.07 -20.67 2.37
C VAL A 563 34.08 -20.32 1.28
N TYR A 564 34.45 -20.53 0.02
CA TYR A 564 33.60 -20.21 -1.12
C TYR A 564 34.02 -20.97 -2.38
N LEU A 565 33.07 -21.09 -3.30
CA LEU A 565 33.28 -21.54 -4.66
C LEU A 565 33.66 -20.36 -5.54
N TYR A 566 34.77 -20.53 -6.26
CA TYR A 566 35.26 -19.59 -7.26
C TYR A 566 35.14 -20.18 -8.65
N LYS A 567 34.67 -19.38 -9.61
CA LYS A 567 34.59 -19.78 -11.01
C LYS A 567 35.12 -18.65 -11.90
N ASP A 568 36.23 -18.89 -12.58
CA ASP A 568 36.77 -17.96 -13.57
C ASP A 568 36.24 -18.34 -14.97
N GLY A 569 35.29 -17.55 -15.48
CA GLY A 569 34.72 -17.74 -16.81
C GLY A 569 34.09 -19.13 -17.02
N THR A 570 34.68 -19.91 -17.94
CA THR A 570 34.18 -21.25 -18.33
C THR A 570 34.83 -22.41 -17.57
N SER A 571 35.71 -22.14 -16.61
CA SER A 571 36.38 -23.18 -15.81
C SER A 571 35.40 -23.89 -14.89
N GLU A 572 35.75 -25.10 -14.43
CA GLU A 572 35.04 -25.77 -13.33
C GLU A 572 35.16 -24.93 -12.06
N ALA A 573 34.18 -25.07 -11.14
CA ALA A 573 34.25 -24.37 -9.87
C ALA A 573 35.39 -24.96 -9.02
N GLU A 574 36.07 -24.10 -8.27
CA GLU A 574 37.12 -24.47 -7.31
C GLU A 574 36.73 -24.00 -5.91
N ALA A 575 36.97 -24.83 -4.89
CA ALA A 575 36.84 -24.41 -3.50
C ALA A 575 38.04 -23.58 -3.07
N LYS A 576 37.80 -22.46 -2.39
CA LYS A 576 38.83 -21.56 -1.87
C LYS A 576 38.54 -21.16 -0.44
N VAL A 577 39.62 -20.97 0.32
CA VAL A 577 39.58 -20.44 1.70
C VAL A 577 40.36 -19.14 1.77
N LEU A 578 39.83 -18.17 2.50
CA LEU A 578 40.51 -16.91 2.79
C LEU A 578 40.39 -16.58 4.26
N GLY A 579 41.46 -16.03 4.84
CA GLY A 579 41.43 -15.53 6.20
C GLY A 579 40.63 -14.24 6.35
N SER A 580 40.48 -13.83 7.60
CA SER A 580 39.87 -12.57 7.99
C SER A 580 40.36 -11.39 7.13
N SER A 581 39.42 -10.56 6.69
CA SER A 581 39.71 -9.31 5.97
C SER A 581 39.63 -8.08 6.86
N TYR A 582 38.99 -8.18 8.03
CA TYR A 582 38.90 -7.08 8.98
C TYR A 582 40.03 -7.11 10.01
N ARG A 583 40.37 -5.93 10.50
CA ARG A 583 40.91 -5.75 11.85
C ARG A 583 39.95 -4.81 12.56
N LEU A 584 39.48 -5.16 13.77
CA LEU A 584 38.40 -4.44 14.50
C LEU A 584 38.63 -2.92 14.65
N ASN A 585 39.86 -2.47 14.53
CA ASN A 585 40.24 -1.05 14.65
C ASN A 585 39.88 -0.23 13.39
N ASN A 586 39.30 -0.88 12.37
CA ASN A 586 38.90 -0.30 11.09
C ASN A 586 37.59 -0.93 10.58
N ILE A 587 36.60 -1.12 11.46
CA ILE A 587 35.25 -1.55 11.04
C ILE A 587 34.69 -0.46 10.11
N PRO A 588 34.29 -0.82 8.88
CA PRO A 588 33.75 0.15 7.93
C PRO A 588 32.50 0.86 8.50
N THR A 589 32.41 2.18 8.32
CA THR A 589 31.26 3.00 8.77
C THR A 589 29.92 2.43 8.31
N ILE A 590 29.90 1.79 7.14
CA ILE A 590 28.73 1.11 6.57
C ILE A 590 28.10 0.08 7.52
N VAL A 591 28.88 -0.64 8.33
CA VAL A 591 28.34 -1.63 9.27
C VAL A 591 27.57 -0.91 10.37
N SER A 592 28.15 0.14 10.96
CA SER A 592 27.48 0.94 11.99
C SER A 592 26.21 1.61 11.45
N ASP A 593 26.25 2.10 10.22
CA ASP A 593 25.07 2.68 9.57
C ASP A 593 23.97 1.64 9.37
N LYS A 594 24.32 0.40 8.95
CA LYS A 594 23.38 -0.71 8.81
C LYS A 594 22.83 -1.20 10.15
N GLN A 595 23.60 -1.16 11.24
CA GLN A 595 23.12 -1.45 12.59
C GLN A 595 22.03 -0.47 13.03
N LYS A 596 22.23 0.83 12.80
CA LYS A 596 21.23 1.87 13.09
C LYS A 596 20.00 1.75 12.21
N GLU A 597 20.20 1.45 10.93
CA GLU A 597 19.12 1.22 9.97
C GLU A 597 18.27 0.02 10.41
N PHE A 598 18.91 -1.10 10.78
CA PHE A 598 18.25 -2.27 11.34
C PHE A 598 17.43 -1.92 12.58
N ALA A 599 18.02 -1.22 13.56
CA ALA A 599 17.29 -0.81 14.76
C ALA A 599 16.11 0.12 14.45
N SER A 600 16.28 1.06 13.52
CA SER A 600 15.21 1.97 13.10
C SER A 600 14.06 1.27 12.37
N LYS A 601 14.34 0.17 11.65
CA LYS A 601 13.33 -0.57 10.89
C LYS A 601 12.66 -1.66 11.74
N VAL A 602 13.45 -2.41 12.52
CA VAL A 602 13.00 -3.61 13.25
C VAL A 602 12.48 -3.29 14.65
N TYR A 603 13.09 -2.33 15.37
CA TYR A 603 12.76 -2.04 16.77
C TYR A 603 11.87 -0.79 16.98
N ASN A 604 11.54 -0.05 15.92
CA ASN A 604 10.76 1.20 15.98
C ASN A 604 9.56 1.13 15.02
N VAL A 605 8.65 0.18 15.27
CA VAL A 605 7.45 -0.01 14.44
C VAL A 605 6.50 1.19 14.52
N GLY A 606 6.48 1.93 15.64
CA GLY A 606 5.69 3.14 15.79
C GLY A 606 6.12 4.26 14.83
N GLY A 607 7.31 4.15 14.23
CA GLY A 607 7.77 5.06 13.18
C GLY A 607 8.18 6.44 13.70
N LYS A 608 8.48 6.57 15.00
CA LYS A 608 8.96 7.82 15.59
C LYS A 608 10.29 8.22 14.95
N ASN A 609 10.50 9.51 14.73
CA ASN A 609 11.77 10.03 14.21
C ASN A 609 12.86 9.92 15.30
N LEU A 610 13.75 8.93 15.16
CA LEU A 610 14.87 8.71 16.08
C LEU A 610 16.12 9.48 15.63
N THR A 611 16.83 10.09 16.58
CA THR A 611 18.18 10.61 16.35
C THR A 611 19.17 9.47 16.13
N GLU A 612 20.32 9.78 15.53
CA GLU A 612 21.39 8.79 15.31
C GLU A 612 21.86 8.13 16.63
N ASP A 613 21.92 8.89 17.73
CA ASP A 613 22.28 8.37 19.06
C ASP A 613 21.19 7.45 19.63
N GLN A 614 19.92 7.75 19.38
CA GLN A 614 18.80 6.89 19.79
C GLN A 614 18.81 5.58 19.00
N LYS A 615 19.04 5.62 17.68
CA LYS A 615 19.18 4.41 16.86
C LYS A 615 20.34 3.54 17.33
N ASN A 616 21.50 4.16 17.61
CA ASN A 616 22.65 3.47 18.18
C ASN A 616 22.30 2.83 19.52
N SER A 617 21.72 3.58 20.45
CA SER A 617 21.36 3.09 21.79
C SER A 617 20.36 1.94 21.72
N LEU A 618 19.36 2.02 20.83
CA LEU A 618 18.35 0.99 20.62
C LEU A 618 18.96 -0.29 20.01
N TYR A 619 19.92 -0.13 19.09
CA TYR A 619 20.68 -1.28 18.60
C TYR A 619 21.53 -1.88 19.72
N GLU A 620 22.33 -1.08 20.43
CA GLU A 620 23.22 -1.49 21.52
C GLU A 620 22.47 -2.25 22.62
N SER A 621 21.27 -1.79 22.96
CA SER A 621 20.37 -2.40 23.94
C SER A 621 19.68 -3.68 23.46
N LEU A 622 19.97 -4.15 22.25
CA LEU A 622 19.37 -5.32 21.61
C LEU A 622 17.85 -5.16 21.42
N GLY A 623 17.38 -3.93 21.18
CA GLY A 623 15.95 -3.65 21.10
C GLY A 623 15.25 -3.65 22.46
N ASN A 624 15.99 -3.49 23.57
CA ASN A 624 15.36 -3.25 24.87
C ASN A 624 14.58 -1.92 24.82
N ASN A 625 13.29 -1.96 25.17
CA ASN A 625 12.30 -0.90 24.95
C ASN A 625 11.96 -0.63 23.46
N LYS A 626 12.08 -1.64 22.59
CA LYS A 626 11.50 -1.58 21.24
C LYS A 626 9.99 -1.33 21.32
N ASP A 627 9.45 -0.67 20.30
CA ASP A 627 8.01 -0.57 20.11
C ASP A 627 7.43 -1.96 19.86
N LYS A 628 6.22 -2.22 20.38
CA LYS A 628 5.46 -3.45 20.11
C LYS A 628 4.27 -3.18 19.22
N VAL A 629 3.86 -4.16 18.42
CA VAL A 629 2.64 -4.03 17.59
C VAL A 629 1.40 -3.85 18.47
N SER A 630 1.36 -4.52 19.63
CA SER A 630 0.27 -4.38 20.61
C SER A 630 0.19 -3.00 21.29
N GLU A 631 1.20 -2.16 21.11
CA GLU A 631 1.18 -0.78 21.61
C GLU A 631 0.69 0.20 20.55
N LEU A 632 0.59 -0.22 19.28
CA LEU A 632 0.13 0.63 18.19
C LEU A 632 -1.36 0.97 18.32
N MET A 633 -2.18 0.04 18.80
CA MET A 633 -3.63 0.18 18.82
C MET A 633 -4.24 -0.13 20.17
N ASN A 634 -5.32 0.58 20.48
CA ASN A 634 -6.15 0.35 21.65
C ASN A 634 -7.56 -0.04 21.18
N ILE A 635 -7.75 -1.33 20.82
CA ILE A 635 -9.02 -1.83 20.31
C ILE A 635 -10.15 -1.73 21.36
N ASP A 636 -9.83 -1.90 22.64
CA ASP A 636 -10.82 -1.71 23.73
C ASP A 636 -11.35 -0.27 23.76
N GLY A 637 -10.53 0.69 23.35
CA GLY A 637 -10.83 2.11 23.26
C GLY A 637 -11.72 2.53 22.09
N VAL A 638 -12.09 1.62 21.18
CA VAL A 638 -13.04 1.92 20.09
C VAL A 638 -14.33 2.52 20.67
N ASN A 639 -14.81 3.62 20.07
CA ASN A 639 -16.00 4.31 20.55
C ASN A 639 -17.28 3.45 20.48
N ASP A 640 -18.19 3.67 21.44
CA ASP A 640 -19.42 2.89 21.57
C ASP A 640 -20.34 3.03 20.35
N GLU A 641 -20.28 4.14 19.60
CA GLU A 641 -21.10 4.32 18.40
C GLU A 641 -20.74 3.28 17.33
N TYR A 642 -19.45 3.12 17.05
CA TYR A 642 -18.96 2.14 16.09
C TYR A 642 -19.24 0.71 16.58
N LYS A 643 -18.95 0.42 17.86
CA LYS A 643 -19.20 -0.90 18.47
C LYS A 643 -20.66 -1.32 18.34
N ASN A 644 -21.60 -0.40 18.64
CA ASN A 644 -23.04 -0.68 18.55
C ASN A 644 -23.55 -0.90 17.11
N LYS A 645 -22.91 -0.29 16.10
CA LYS A 645 -23.23 -0.49 14.68
C LYS A 645 -22.58 -1.74 14.10
N ASN A 646 -21.48 -2.21 14.69
CA ASN A 646 -20.65 -3.30 14.17
C ASN A 646 -20.42 -4.40 15.23
N LYS A 647 -21.48 -4.76 15.97
CA LYS A 647 -21.40 -5.64 17.16
C LYS A 647 -20.69 -6.96 16.91
N ILE A 648 -20.85 -7.54 15.72
CA ILE A 648 -20.23 -8.83 15.38
C ILE A 648 -18.70 -8.78 15.49
N PHE A 649 -18.10 -7.59 15.38
CA PHE A 649 -16.65 -7.38 15.46
C PHE A 649 -16.08 -7.40 16.87
N PHE A 650 -16.92 -7.40 17.92
CA PHE A 650 -16.47 -7.28 19.30
C PHE A 650 -16.95 -8.44 20.16
N LYS A 651 -16.07 -8.96 21.04
CA LYS A 651 -16.35 -10.10 21.92
C LYS A 651 -17.43 -9.80 22.96
N GLU A 652 -17.53 -8.55 23.39
CA GLU A 652 -18.53 -8.13 24.37
C GLU A 652 -19.99 -8.35 23.92
N PHE A 653 -20.24 -8.51 22.61
CA PHE A 653 -21.57 -8.78 22.06
C PHE A 653 -21.78 -10.24 21.62
N ASP A 654 -20.92 -11.18 22.05
CA ASP A 654 -20.94 -12.55 21.55
C ASP A 654 -22.25 -13.30 21.74
N ASP A 655 -22.97 -12.99 22.82
CA ASP A 655 -24.22 -13.65 23.20
C ASP A 655 -25.46 -13.12 22.46
N SER A 656 -25.35 -12.12 21.57
CA SER A 656 -26.55 -11.34 21.15
C SER A 656 -26.60 -10.76 19.73
N SER A 657 -25.63 -10.98 18.84
CA SER A 657 -25.64 -10.31 17.53
C SER A 657 -25.30 -11.19 16.33
N ASP A 658 -26.31 -11.48 15.51
CA ASP A 658 -26.20 -11.88 14.09
C ASP A 658 -26.58 -10.70 13.16
N GLU A 659 -26.55 -9.47 13.69
CA GLU A 659 -26.87 -8.26 12.94
C GLU A 659 -25.74 -7.97 11.94
N ALA A 660 -26.11 -7.72 10.67
CA ALA A 660 -25.14 -7.32 9.65
C ALA A 660 -24.47 -5.99 10.06
N PRO A 661 -23.13 -5.91 10.01
CA PRO A 661 -22.40 -4.69 10.38
C PRO A 661 -22.68 -3.58 9.35
N ASP A 662 -22.61 -2.32 9.79
CA ASP A 662 -22.74 -1.15 8.90
C ASP A 662 -21.71 -1.20 7.75
N GLU A 663 -20.51 -1.71 8.04
CA GLU A 663 -19.43 -1.90 7.08
C GLU A 663 -19.79 -2.84 5.91
N GLU A 664 -20.78 -3.73 6.04
CA GLU A 664 -21.21 -4.59 4.93
C GLU A 664 -21.70 -3.75 3.73
N SER A 665 -22.35 -2.62 4.00
CA SER A 665 -22.93 -1.73 2.98
C SER A 665 -21.93 -0.72 2.38
N ASN A 666 -20.74 -0.57 2.98
CA ASN A 666 -19.74 0.41 2.59
C ASN A 666 -18.84 -0.09 1.46
N ASN A 667 -18.51 0.76 0.48
CA ASN A 667 -17.56 0.40 -0.58
C ASN A 667 -16.09 0.42 -0.11
N GLU A 668 -15.76 1.32 0.81
CA GLU A 668 -14.45 1.43 1.47
C GLU A 668 -14.70 1.17 2.96
N LYS A 669 -14.08 0.12 3.51
CA LYS A 669 -14.44 -0.41 4.83
C LYS A 669 -13.40 -0.04 5.89
N ALA A 670 -13.88 0.42 7.05
CA ALA A 670 -13.05 0.61 8.24
C ALA A 670 -13.36 -0.52 9.23
N ILE A 671 -12.51 -1.54 9.29
CA ILE A 671 -12.76 -2.76 10.07
C ILE A 671 -11.87 -2.77 11.31
N PHE A 672 -12.47 -2.61 12.48
CA PHE A 672 -11.81 -2.64 13.78
C PHE A 672 -12.44 -3.72 14.65
N SER A 673 -11.63 -4.64 15.18
CA SER A 673 -12.13 -5.83 15.88
C SER A 673 -11.19 -6.34 16.96
N ASP A 674 -11.73 -6.99 18.00
CA ASP A 674 -10.97 -7.75 19.01
C ASP A 674 -10.99 -9.28 18.74
N LYS A 675 -11.54 -9.71 17.60
CA LYS A 675 -11.71 -11.11 17.15
C LYS A 675 -10.83 -11.44 15.96
N ASN A 676 -10.74 -12.73 15.65
CA ASN A 676 -10.06 -13.16 14.45
C ASN A 676 -10.88 -12.81 13.20
N ILE A 677 -10.18 -12.49 12.12
CA ILE A 677 -10.77 -12.13 10.83
C ILE A 677 -10.35 -13.15 9.79
N ILE A 678 -11.32 -13.77 9.12
CA ILE A 678 -11.13 -14.67 7.98
C ILE A 678 -11.62 -13.95 6.73
N ILE A 679 -10.72 -13.67 5.80
CA ILE A 679 -11.04 -13.07 4.51
C ILE A 679 -11.02 -14.18 3.47
N GLN A 680 -12.13 -14.35 2.74
CA GLN A 680 -12.26 -15.44 1.77
C GLN A 680 -12.98 -15.05 0.50
N SER A 681 -12.65 -15.72 -0.60
CA SER A 681 -13.39 -15.58 -1.86
C SER A 681 -14.77 -16.26 -1.77
N SER A 682 -15.82 -15.61 -2.26
CA SER A 682 -17.20 -16.11 -2.30
C SER A 682 -17.93 -15.68 -3.58
N ASN A 683 -19.19 -16.10 -3.74
CA ASN A 683 -20.07 -15.66 -4.83
C ASN A 683 -20.82 -14.36 -4.52
N LYS A 684 -20.77 -13.89 -3.26
CA LYS A 684 -21.39 -12.65 -2.79
C LYS A 684 -20.47 -11.97 -1.79
N ASP A 685 -20.57 -10.64 -1.73
CA ASP A 685 -19.96 -9.85 -0.68
C ASP A 685 -20.86 -9.94 0.57
N GLU A 686 -20.31 -10.40 1.69
CA GLU A 686 -21.02 -10.46 2.98
C GLU A 686 -20.04 -10.45 4.15
N ILE A 687 -20.49 -9.98 5.31
CA ILE A 687 -19.72 -10.05 6.54
C ILE A 687 -20.56 -10.76 7.60
N VAL A 688 -20.09 -11.94 8.02
CA VAL A 688 -20.85 -12.80 8.94
C VAL A 688 -19.97 -13.24 10.09
N LYS A 689 -20.62 -13.56 11.21
CA LYS A 689 -19.97 -14.21 12.35
C LYS A 689 -19.99 -15.73 12.16
N ASP A 690 -18.87 -16.40 12.44
CA ASP A 690 -18.78 -17.85 12.54
C ASP A 690 -18.03 -18.24 13.82
N GLY A 691 -18.78 -18.61 14.86
CA GLY A 691 -18.21 -18.84 16.18
C GLY A 691 -17.54 -17.58 16.75
N GLU A 692 -16.25 -17.68 17.04
CA GLU A 692 -15.41 -16.59 17.55
C GLU A 692 -14.76 -15.75 16.43
N ASP A 693 -14.95 -16.15 15.17
CA ASP A 693 -14.30 -15.57 14.02
C ASP A 693 -15.28 -14.73 13.19
N ILE A 694 -14.76 -13.73 12.49
CA ILE A 694 -15.50 -12.89 11.54
C ILE A 694 -15.11 -13.33 10.14
N ILE A 695 -16.08 -13.72 9.32
CA ILE A 695 -15.85 -14.06 7.92
C ILE A 695 -16.23 -12.87 7.04
N ILE A 696 -15.23 -12.32 6.35
CA ILE A 696 -15.39 -11.32 5.29
C ILE A 696 -15.31 -12.06 3.96
N SER A 697 -16.46 -12.25 3.34
CA SER A 697 -16.57 -12.86 2.02
C SER A 697 -16.46 -11.79 0.94
N VAL A 698 -15.55 -11.99 0.00
CA VAL A 698 -15.28 -11.08 -1.13
C VAL A 698 -15.65 -11.80 -2.42
N ASN A 699 -16.49 -11.20 -3.25
CA ASN A 699 -16.82 -11.73 -4.56
C ASN A 699 -15.53 -11.90 -5.38
N SER A 700 -15.33 -13.06 -6.01
CA SER A 700 -14.08 -13.39 -6.71
C SER A 700 -13.66 -12.42 -7.84
N ASN A 701 -14.56 -11.53 -8.27
CA ASN A 701 -14.27 -10.46 -9.25
C ASN A 701 -14.01 -9.09 -8.63
N ASN A 702 -14.16 -8.96 -7.31
CA ASN A 702 -14.10 -7.70 -6.58
C ASN A 702 -12.83 -7.61 -5.75
N THR A 703 -12.34 -6.38 -5.60
CA THR A 703 -11.27 -6.02 -4.69
C THR A 703 -11.89 -5.60 -3.35
N LEU A 704 -11.35 -6.10 -2.23
CA LEU A 704 -11.69 -5.59 -0.90
C LEU A 704 -10.90 -4.31 -0.62
N ASN A 705 -11.57 -3.16 -0.66
CA ASN A 705 -11.00 -1.88 -0.28
C ASN A 705 -11.22 -1.67 1.23
N ALA A 706 -10.22 -1.90 2.05
CA ALA A 706 -10.40 -1.87 3.50
C ALA A 706 -9.13 -1.46 4.26
N PHE A 707 -9.35 -0.77 5.37
CA PHE A 707 -8.40 -0.66 6.46
C PHE A 707 -8.84 -1.65 7.55
N ILE A 708 -7.98 -2.61 7.88
CA ILE A 708 -8.27 -3.68 8.83
C ILE A 708 -7.31 -3.58 10.01
N ALA A 709 -7.84 -3.42 11.23
CA ALA A 709 -7.09 -3.46 12.47
C ALA A 709 -7.74 -4.44 13.45
N THR A 710 -7.01 -5.44 13.90
CA THR A 710 -7.55 -6.44 14.84
C THR A 710 -6.55 -6.91 15.90
N SER A 711 -7.03 -7.07 17.13
CA SER A 711 -6.26 -7.74 18.20
C SER A 711 -6.14 -9.26 17.99
N GLY A 712 -6.94 -9.84 17.09
CA GLY A 712 -6.94 -11.27 16.76
C GLY A 712 -6.01 -11.64 15.60
N ASP A 713 -6.16 -12.89 15.15
CA ASP A 713 -5.47 -13.43 13.98
C ASP A 713 -6.20 -13.02 12.69
N VAL A 714 -5.46 -12.88 11.59
CA VAL A 714 -6.02 -12.65 10.24
C VAL A 714 -5.73 -13.86 9.36
N THR A 715 -6.74 -14.46 8.76
CA THR A 715 -6.59 -15.57 7.82
C THR A 715 -7.09 -15.19 6.44
N ILE A 716 -6.34 -15.48 5.38
CA ILE A 716 -6.74 -15.21 3.98
C ILE A 716 -6.81 -16.51 3.20
N ASN A 717 -8.00 -16.80 2.66
CA ASN A 717 -8.32 -18.01 1.90
C ASN A 717 -8.89 -17.70 0.51
N GLY A 718 -8.64 -18.59 -0.45
CA GLY A 718 -9.16 -18.43 -1.82
C GLY A 718 -8.49 -17.30 -2.62
N ASN A 719 -9.10 -16.91 -3.74
CA ASN A 719 -8.64 -15.83 -4.63
C ASN A 719 -9.16 -14.47 -4.15
N VAL A 720 -8.32 -13.70 -3.45
CA VAL A 720 -8.70 -12.40 -2.87
C VAL A 720 -7.65 -11.35 -3.19
N GLU A 721 -8.12 -10.19 -3.68
CA GLU A 721 -7.35 -8.95 -3.78
C GLU A 721 -7.80 -7.97 -2.70
N ILE A 722 -6.87 -7.49 -1.88
CA ILE A 722 -7.10 -6.50 -0.83
C ILE A 722 -6.32 -5.23 -1.19
N LYS A 723 -7.00 -4.07 -1.15
CA LYS A 723 -6.37 -2.75 -1.23
C LYS A 723 -6.55 -2.01 0.10
N GLY A 724 -5.45 -1.51 0.65
CA GLY A 724 -5.42 -0.79 1.93
C GLY A 724 -4.37 -1.35 2.89
N ASN A 725 -4.68 -1.42 4.18
CA ASN A 725 -3.77 -1.85 5.24
C ASN A 725 -4.36 -2.97 6.08
N ILE A 726 -3.48 -3.83 6.60
CA ILE A 726 -3.82 -4.82 7.62
C ILE A 726 -2.86 -4.64 8.80
N ILE A 727 -3.43 -4.45 9.99
CA ILE A 727 -2.73 -4.43 11.28
C ILE A 727 -3.34 -5.54 12.13
N ALA A 728 -2.53 -6.50 12.56
CA ALA A 728 -2.95 -7.59 13.42
C ALA A 728 -1.99 -7.72 14.60
N GLU A 729 -2.49 -7.75 15.84
CA GLU A 729 -1.66 -8.16 16.99
C GLU A 729 -1.37 -9.67 16.97
N GLY A 730 -2.28 -10.45 16.39
CA GLY A 730 -2.16 -11.89 16.24
C GLY A 730 -1.26 -12.33 15.08
N ASN A 731 -1.48 -13.56 14.62
CA ASN A 731 -0.84 -14.13 13.44
C ASN A 731 -1.55 -13.70 12.16
N MET A 732 -0.83 -13.76 11.04
CA MET A 732 -1.43 -13.73 9.71
C MET A 732 -1.21 -15.07 9.02
N ASN A 733 -2.29 -15.77 8.67
CA ASN A 733 -2.24 -17.08 8.04
C ASN A 733 -2.76 -16.99 6.60
N ILE A 734 -1.92 -17.34 5.63
CA ILE A 734 -2.27 -17.32 4.21
C ILE A 734 -2.38 -18.78 3.75
N GLY A 735 -3.62 -19.24 3.55
CA GLY A 735 -3.92 -20.65 3.30
C GLY A 735 -4.31 -20.98 1.85
N GLY A 736 -3.79 -22.10 1.35
CA GLY A 736 -4.42 -22.93 0.31
C GLY A 736 -4.31 -22.50 -1.16
N GLY A 737 -4.23 -23.52 -2.02
CA GLY A 737 -4.58 -23.46 -3.45
C GLY A 737 -3.51 -22.93 -4.41
N SER A 738 -3.78 -23.04 -5.72
CA SER A 738 -2.99 -22.39 -6.79
C SER A 738 -3.48 -20.96 -7.09
N GLU A 739 -4.52 -20.51 -6.40
CA GLU A 739 -5.12 -19.19 -6.57
C GLU A 739 -4.21 -18.10 -6.00
N GLN A 740 -4.17 -16.95 -6.68
CA GLN A 740 -3.37 -15.81 -6.27
C GLN A 740 -4.07 -15.04 -5.14
N LYS A 741 -3.34 -14.75 -4.07
CA LYS A 741 -3.77 -13.79 -3.04
C LYS A 741 -2.90 -12.56 -3.14
N SER A 742 -3.49 -11.38 -3.13
CA SER A 742 -2.72 -10.14 -3.25
C SER A 742 -3.17 -9.05 -2.31
N ILE A 743 -2.20 -8.38 -1.69
CA ILE A 743 -2.41 -7.20 -0.85
C ILE A 743 -1.66 -6.03 -1.48
N GLN A 744 -2.33 -4.91 -1.68
CA GLN A 744 -1.77 -3.70 -2.22
C GLN A 744 -1.99 -2.53 -1.28
N TYR A 745 -0.91 -1.97 -0.76
CA TYR A 745 -0.94 -0.69 -0.07
C TYR A 745 -1.42 0.40 -1.03
N ASP A 746 -2.40 1.18 -0.57
CA ASP A 746 -2.97 2.31 -1.30
C ASP A 746 -3.13 3.48 -0.33
N ASN A 747 -2.15 4.39 -0.36
CA ASN A 747 -2.09 5.54 0.54
C ASN A 747 -3.31 6.46 0.41
N GLU A 748 -3.83 6.63 -0.81
CA GLU A 748 -4.99 7.50 -1.04
C GLU A 748 -6.25 6.88 -0.46
N LEU A 749 -6.44 5.58 -0.66
CA LEU A 749 -7.54 4.85 -0.04
C LEU A 749 -7.47 4.89 1.49
N SER A 750 -6.31 4.64 2.08
CA SER A 750 -6.14 4.66 3.53
C SER A 750 -6.42 6.04 4.12
N ASN A 751 -5.97 7.11 3.44
CA ASN A 751 -6.27 8.48 3.85
C ASN A 751 -7.75 8.82 3.72
N ARG A 752 -8.45 8.33 2.68
CA ARG A 752 -9.91 8.51 2.54
C ARG A 752 -10.68 7.79 3.65
N ILE A 753 -10.32 6.54 3.96
CA ILE A 753 -10.92 5.78 5.05
C ILE A 753 -10.66 6.47 6.40
N GLN A 754 -9.42 6.91 6.66
CA GLN A 754 -9.10 7.67 7.87
C GLN A 754 -9.91 8.95 7.96
N ALA A 755 -10.03 9.71 6.87
CA ALA A 755 -10.77 10.98 6.82
C ALA A 755 -12.27 10.79 7.08
N ALA A 756 -12.86 9.69 6.61
CA ALA A 756 -14.26 9.33 6.86
C ALA A 756 -14.50 8.89 8.31
N HIS A 757 -13.48 8.37 9.00
CA HIS A 757 -13.60 7.73 10.32
C HIS A 757 -12.64 8.33 11.36
N VAL A 758 -12.41 9.64 11.38
CA VAL A 758 -11.37 10.23 12.24
C VAL A 758 -11.55 9.94 13.72
N ASP A 759 -12.77 10.06 14.26
CA ASP A 759 -13.01 9.83 15.69
C ASP A 759 -12.76 8.36 16.08
N LEU A 760 -13.02 7.44 15.15
CA LEU A 760 -12.68 6.03 15.30
C LEU A 760 -11.16 5.84 15.31
N PHE A 761 -10.45 6.39 14.33
CA PHE A 761 -8.99 6.33 14.29
C PHE A 761 -8.33 7.01 15.49
N ASP A 762 -8.87 8.12 16.00
CA ASP A 762 -8.39 8.76 17.22
C ASP A 762 -8.63 7.89 18.45
N SER A 763 -9.80 7.25 18.54
CA SER A 763 -10.11 6.37 19.67
C SER A 763 -9.18 5.15 19.76
N VAL A 764 -8.69 4.66 18.62
CA VAL A 764 -7.84 3.46 18.54
C VAL A 764 -6.34 3.79 18.52
N PHE A 765 -5.95 4.84 17.78
CA PHE A 765 -4.55 5.18 17.50
C PHE A 765 -4.14 6.55 18.04
N GLY A 766 -5.02 7.30 18.72
CA GLY A 766 -4.79 8.68 19.12
C GLY A 766 -3.56 8.88 20.00
N HIS A 767 -3.15 7.86 20.77
CA HIS A 767 -1.93 7.87 21.58
C HIS A 767 -0.64 7.73 20.75
N MET A 768 -0.74 7.34 19.48
CA MET A 768 0.37 7.19 18.53
C MET A 768 0.52 8.38 17.56
N ARG A 769 -0.20 9.48 17.80
CA ARG A 769 -0.11 10.69 16.98
C ARG A 769 1.30 11.31 17.06
N ASP A 770 1.80 11.75 15.91
CA ASP A 770 3.00 12.58 15.88
C ASP A 770 2.64 14.04 16.23
N ASP A 771 2.74 14.38 17.52
CA ASP A 771 2.49 15.73 18.04
C ASP A 771 3.54 16.78 17.62
N SER A 772 4.53 16.41 16.78
CA SER A 772 5.52 17.37 16.27
C SER A 772 4.96 18.35 15.23
N SER A 773 3.73 18.14 14.75
CA SER A 773 2.96 19.21 14.10
C SER A 773 2.38 20.14 15.17
N GLU A 774 2.84 21.38 15.19
CA GLU A 774 2.33 22.44 16.06
C GLU A 774 0.79 22.40 16.16
N ASN A 775 0.28 22.62 17.39
CA ASN A 775 -1.10 23.05 17.62
C ASN A 775 -1.56 23.99 16.51
N PRO A 776 -2.78 23.86 15.96
CA PRO A 776 -3.31 24.74 14.92
C PRO A 776 -3.53 26.13 15.50
N SER A 777 -2.44 26.87 15.64
CA SER A 777 -2.37 28.26 16.02
C SER A 777 -2.37 29.03 14.72
N GLY A 778 -3.56 29.39 14.26
CA GLY A 778 -3.81 30.51 13.36
C GLY A 778 -2.89 30.65 12.15
N GLY A 779 -3.43 30.27 10.98
CA GLY A 779 -3.16 30.98 9.73
C GLY A 779 -2.02 30.41 8.89
N ASN A 780 -2.38 29.61 7.90
CA ASN A 780 -1.98 29.86 6.51
C ASN A 780 -2.94 29.10 5.58
N THR A 781 -3.74 29.87 4.84
CA THR A 781 -4.62 29.39 3.77
C THR A 781 -3.78 28.75 2.67
N SER A 782 -3.78 27.42 2.64
CA SER A 782 -3.31 26.62 1.52
C SER A 782 -4.53 26.05 0.77
N ASN A 783 -4.36 25.85 -0.53
CA ASN A 783 -5.43 25.62 -1.51
C ASN A 783 -6.42 24.52 -1.08
N LEU A 784 -7.71 24.86 -0.97
CA LEU A 784 -8.80 23.88 -0.91
C LEU A 784 -8.80 23.07 -2.21
N VAL A 785 -8.51 21.78 -2.13
CA VAL A 785 -8.89 20.80 -3.15
C VAL A 785 -10.03 20.00 -2.57
N VAL A 786 -11.17 20.08 -3.22
CA VAL A 786 -12.43 19.54 -2.76
C VAL A 786 -12.68 18.25 -3.52
N GLU A 787 -12.32 17.09 -2.94
CA GLU A 787 -12.55 15.77 -3.54
C GLU A 787 -13.83 15.16 -2.96
N TYR A 788 -14.92 15.22 -3.72
CA TYR A 788 -16.12 14.41 -3.51
C TYR A 788 -16.50 13.68 -4.80
N ASP A 789 -17.21 12.56 -4.67
CA ASP A 789 -17.69 11.79 -5.82
C ASP A 789 -18.86 12.50 -6.49
N LEU A 790 -18.55 13.29 -7.53
CA LEU A 790 -19.51 14.01 -8.38
C LEU A 790 -20.61 13.08 -8.95
N ASN A 791 -20.36 11.78 -9.13
CA ASN A 791 -21.36 10.85 -9.66
C ASN A 791 -22.50 10.57 -8.68
N LYS A 792 -22.30 10.84 -7.38
CA LYS A 792 -23.36 10.79 -6.37
C LYS A 792 -24.36 11.92 -6.53
N PHE A 793 -23.89 13.10 -6.95
CA PHE A 793 -24.65 14.35 -6.95
C PHE A 793 -25.17 14.75 -8.33
N ILE A 794 -24.50 14.37 -9.41
CA ILE A 794 -24.91 14.68 -10.79
C ILE A 794 -25.13 13.39 -11.57
N LYS A 795 -26.36 13.16 -12.02
CA LYS A 795 -26.72 12.02 -12.87
C LYS A 795 -27.29 12.51 -14.19
N ASN A 796 -26.81 12.00 -15.31
CA ASN A 796 -27.36 12.29 -16.63
C ASN A 796 -28.16 11.11 -17.18
N THR A 797 -29.13 11.42 -18.05
CA THR A 797 -29.86 10.42 -18.83
C THR A 797 -29.27 10.28 -20.23
N LEU A 798 -29.57 9.18 -20.91
CA LEU A 798 -29.19 9.02 -22.32
C LEU A 798 -29.79 10.16 -23.15
N TRP A 799 -28.94 10.82 -23.95
CA TRP A 799 -29.39 11.89 -24.82
C TRP A 799 -30.30 11.34 -25.94
N LYS A 800 -31.25 12.16 -26.39
CA LYS A 800 -32.14 11.83 -27.51
C LYS A 800 -32.08 12.89 -28.61
N ILE A 801 -32.24 12.45 -29.85
CA ILE A 801 -32.41 13.35 -30.99
C ILE A 801 -33.83 13.91 -30.95
N ILE A 802 -33.97 15.23 -30.98
CA ILE A 802 -35.27 15.90 -31.09
C ILE A 802 -35.40 16.55 -32.48
N LYS A 803 -36.63 16.60 -32.99
CA LYS A 803 -36.91 17.14 -34.34
C LYS A 803 -36.90 18.67 -34.37
#